data_AF-A0A7X0TS31-F1
#
_entry.id   AF-A0A7X0TS31-F1
#
_cell.length_a   1.000
_cell.length_b   1.000
_cell.length_c   1.000
_cell.angle_alpha   90.00
_cell.angle_beta   90.00
_cell.angle_gamma   90.00
#
_symmetry.space_group_name_H-M   'P 1'
#
loop_
_entity.id
_entity.type
_entity.pdbx_description
1 polymer ?
#
loop_
_entity_poly.entity_id
_entity_poly.type
_entity_poly.pdbx_seq_one_letter_code
_entity_poly.pdbx_strand_id
1 'polypeptide(L)'
;MKNYKNKSILNIDNTIFQSLAPKSSFLQHCLISSKWDDENEKTSSLAHYNLRLAISKLLQLINTDEEEHQALIHLLVSKPETITIKDLIQGYKSVELALVNSFPLSRAKSYSTAVRNFFNSFSAPIENGFNATELAYETLLSTNVDFKKNPNIDLFTIDVKNKIKFTVIDPDTLPNLFVKDSVLHDLLINLENASKEQPFEYSVIAGFKKLLREIDQWPENSEIKILLNKPLKKLTPTGVNEALIDFEKNLHKALPNRKLNQLSTLFRQKLFDHGLTAPELNKAKDLFKTNFNSSGQLKFKPLFKIQCKNYEHIVDSFQLPSILPLEGVGENCFNQLEKISETSAVDTGNVTDLIEILMLIQQEGYSDARLLLAKKPEDLIAYNVSKGLIELESLITEHFPNKKQEKLQLIRDFLNLCETPTKSGRLLKDFEIDSTINPKDKINTMAFQGYSKANGKKYDVTVKFNLTKLAPLLKPNSVLVTALNNLQTHTATTPMPAPSLSDIERTLGYVIDTSLESAQIKHILTSPLSELEQRDFRLGFAQLEDIIDEQDIQLKAPRSQGLRTFLSNHAGKINGLIDIKNCGFNSRFSASDEMNAQKLIEPVDENGDVLPSPIQNQQQSLSELRKNVQAYFEKPINQILNACKKEVECYKQLVSTFNTYTEKDENGVHIKDIPEDVTALVKDNQVDEGRFILKSQVSAIRKEFTTEVVMGAYLRHQLSIGTSDSTYCSQKSELIPTYVKHWFPNSSTGMRDFFWSGIFLPKNVLLMCFIRLVIRTTWNKDVIATLTRANLPEQIPEGPFVLAGFKEKVGKETTPVTIEPHEKEIREVISFLIQHHDNMVRMGFHPESIWDTPGSTKLNFLSAGVIDRLRDHYTLPYFRMELLAKHQMNLRKGIDGSLVNSQRERNHATSRVTSAYLTHPIAVIEYEANNADFQRKFETTVQFRHKEASIEKYGLDRSNIDEDLIVAPADHKEELPDWFILADGSSCTDIFAAVDKSKQDSICKGRKCHSGEGCEFNRVELGVDEFVRTLRHQAYYIARGEVLLAKHGREYFDEYIAPDMRFTFGLVKYVELSNPLMFKDAKGRLENEQ
;
A
#
# COMPACT_ATOMS: atom_id res chain seq x y z
N MET A 1 -39.42 58.83 -60.15
CA MET A 1 -40.72 58.23 -59.82
C MET A 1 -40.76 56.79 -60.33
N LYS A 2 -40.43 55.83 -59.47
CA LYS A 2 -40.64 54.39 -59.69
C LYS A 2 -41.43 53.90 -58.50
N ASN A 3 -42.60 53.33 -58.77
CA ASN A 3 -43.52 52.74 -57.81
C ASN A 3 -42.81 51.73 -56.91
N TYR A 4 -42.40 52.17 -55.71
CA TYR A 4 -42.29 51.26 -54.58
C TYR A 4 -43.72 50.89 -54.21
N LYS A 5 -44.16 49.65 -54.53
CA LYS A 5 -45.31 49.05 -53.85
C LYS A 5 -44.99 49.09 -52.36
N ASN A 6 -45.60 50.04 -51.66
CA ASN A 6 -45.33 50.35 -50.27
C ASN A 6 -45.54 49.11 -49.39
N LYS A 7 -44.65 48.96 -48.42
CA LYS A 7 -44.78 48.08 -47.25
C LYS A 7 -45.96 48.61 -46.40
N SER A 8 -47.20 48.34 -46.82
CA SER A 8 -48.38 48.89 -46.16
C SER A 8 -48.76 48.08 -44.93
N ILE A 9 -48.90 48.79 -43.79
CA ILE A 9 -49.59 48.31 -42.60
C ILE A 9 -51.08 48.15 -42.96
N LEU A 10 -51.76 47.14 -42.42
CA LEU A 10 -53.19 46.95 -42.65
C LEU A 10 -53.97 48.05 -41.91
N ASN A 11 -54.90 48.70 -42.63
CA ASN A 11 -55.89 49.60 -42.05
C ASN A 11 -56.83 48.81 -41.11
N ILE A 12 -57.26 49.42 -40.00
CA ILE A 12 -58.12 48.75 -39.00
C ILE A 12 -59.48 48.30 -39.59
N ASP A 13 -59.97 48.98 -40.64
CA ASP A 13 -61.20 48.64 -41.35
C ASP A 13 -61.01 47.52 -42.39
N ASN A 14 -59.81 46.97 -42.52
CA ASN A 14 -59.55 45.87 -43.44
C ASN A 14 -60.36 44.62 -43.05
N THR A 15 -60.94 43.94 -44.04
CA THR A 15 -61.80 42.76 -43.84
C THR A 15 -61.10 41.62 -43.10
N ILE A 16 -59.77 41.52 -43.19
CA ILE A 16 -58.96 40.54 -42.45
C ILE A 16 -59.11 40.72 -40.92
N PHE A 17 -59.22 41.96 -40.43
CA PHE A 17 -59.47 42.18 -38.99
C PHE A 17 -60.89 41.81 -38.58
N GLN A 18 -61.87 41.93 -39.48
CA GLN A 18 -63.24 41.50 -39.18
C GLN A 18 -63.33 39.98 -38.95
N SER A 19 -62.54 39.18 -39.66
CA SER A 19 -62.47 37.72 -39.45
C SER A 19 -61.55 37.32 -38.29
N LEU A 20 -60.36 37.91 -38.18
CA LEU A 20 -59.32 37.45 -37.25
C LEU A 20 -59.27 38.20 -35.91
N ALA A 21 -60.00 39.30 -35.76
CA ALA A 21 -60.10 40.07 -34.51
C ALA A 21 -61.57 40.29 -34.07
N PRO A 22 -62.37 39.22 -33.88
CA PRO A 22 -63.74 39.38 -33.39
C PRO A 22 -63.77 40.05 -32.01
N LYS A 23 -64.93 40.60 -31.64
CA LYS A 23 -65.08 41.37 -30.40
C LYS A 23 -64.63 40.54 -29.17
N SER A 24 -63.79 41.15 -28.33
CA SER A 24 -63.18 40.53 -27.14
C SER A 24 -62.18 39.40 -27.41
N SER A 25 -61.74 39.23 -28.66
CA SER A 25 -60.67 38.28 -29.00
C SER A 25 -59.28 38.79 -28.59
N PHE A 26 -58.32 37.87 -28.53
CA PHE A 26 -56.92 38.15 -28.23
C PHE A 26 -56.32 39.22 -29.15
N LEU A 27 -56.49 39.07 -30.47
CA LEU A 27 -55.98 40.04 -31.43
C LEU A 27 -56.67 41.41 -31.25
N GLN A 28 -57.98 41.43 -31.03
CA GLN A 28 -58.72 42.68 -30.81
C GLN A 28 -58.22 43.42 -29.56
N HIS A 29 -57.93 42.70 -28.48
CA HIS A 29 -57.30 43.27 -27.29
C HIS A 29 -55.93 43.87 -27.61
N CYS A 30 -55.07 43.17 -28.37
CA CYS A 30 -53.78 43.72 -28.80
C CYS A 30 -53.94 45.00 -29.64
N LEU A 31 -54.87 45.02 -30.59
CA LEU A 31 -55.11 46.18 -31.46
C LEU A 31 -55.59 47.40 -30.65
N ILE A 32 -56.55 47.21 -29.74
CA ILE A 32 -57.05 48.28 -28.87
C ILE A 32 -55.95 48.80 -27.94
N SER A 33 -55.23 47.91 -27.24
CA SER A 33 -54.16 48.27 -26.32
C SER A 33 -53.01 48.99 -27.02
N SER A 34 -52.72 48.60 -28.26
CA SER A 34 -51.70 49.25 -29.08
C SER A 34 -52.15 50.57 -29.71
N LYS A 35 -53.44 50.93 -29.66
CA LYS A 35 -54.04 52.03 -30.45
C LYS A 35 -53.73 51.89 -31.94
N TRP A 36 -53.98 50.71 -32.50
CA TRP A 36 -53.59 50.40 -33.88
C TRP A 36 -54.08 51.44 -34.90
N ASP A 37 -53.16 51.92 -35.73
CA ASP A 37 -53.43 52.70 -36.94
C ASP A 37 -52.48 52.27 -38.06
N ASP A 38 -52.79 52.64 -39.31
CA ASP A 38 -51.97 52.38 -40.51
C ASP A 38 -51.06 53.56 -40.89
N GLU A 39 -50.94 54.57 -40.03
CA GLU A 39 -50.13 55.75 -40.29
C GLU A 39 -48.63 55.50 -40.06
N ASN A 40 -47.80 55.99 -40.99
CA ASN A 40 -46.33 55.85 -40.91
C ASN A 40 -45.69 56.99 -40.11
N GLU A 41 -46.17 58.23 -40.28
CA GLU A 41 -45.68 59.44 -39.58
C GLU A 41 -46.83 60.01 -38.74
N LYS A 42 -46.54 60.49 -37.52
CA LYS A 42 -47.54 61.04 -36.55
C LYS A 42 -48.60 60.05 -36.05
N THR A 43 -48.31 58.75 -36.15
CA THR A 43 -49.10 57.65 -35.59
C THR A 43 -49.48 57.86 -34.12
N SER A 44 -50.71 57.49 -33.79
CA SER A 44 -51.24 57.40 -32.43
C SER A 44 -50.96 56.04 -31.77
N SER A 45 -50.53 55.06 -32.58
CA SER A 45 -50.18 53.71 -32.15
C SER A 45 -48.96 53.71 -31.23
N LEU A 46 -49.11 53.00 -30.12
CA LEU A 46 -48.03 52.67 -29.19
C LEU A 46 -47.09 51.58 -29.74
N ALA A 47 -47.55 50.81 -30.74
CA ALA A 47 -46.70 49.84 -31.43
C ALA A 47 -45.83 50.49 -32.50
N HIS A 48 -44.51 50.28 -32.40
CA HIS A 48 -43.53 50.70 -33.40
C HIS A 48 -43.85 50.16 -34.80
N TYR A 49 -43.50 50.91 -35.86
CA TYR A 49 -43.77 50.58 -37.28
C TYR A 49 -43.43 49.12 -37.64
N ASN A 50 -42.27 48.62 -37.22
CA ASN A 50 -41.84 47.25 -37.52
C ASN A 50 -42.74 46.16 -36.89
N LEU A 51 -43.33 46.41 -35.72
CA LEU A 51 -44.27 45.48 -35.06
C LEU A 51 -45.56 45.42 -35.88
N ARG A 52 -46.10 46.59 -36.22
CA ARG A 52 -47.32 46.73 -37.03
C ARG A 52 -47.16 46.14 -38.42
N LEU A 53 -46.01 46.37 -39.06
CA LEU A 53 -45.69 45.80 -40.37
C LEU A 53 -45.63 44.26 -40.29
N ALA A 54 -44.99 43.70 -39.26
CA ALA A 54 -44.87 42.25 -39.11
C ALA A 54 -46.23 41.58 -38.90
N ILE A 55 -47.08 42.14 -38.04
CA ILE A 55 -48.47 41.68 -37.84
C ILE A 55 -49.27 41.78 -39.14
N SER A 56 -49.17 42.91 -39.85
CA SER A 56 -49.85 43.09 -41.14
C SER A 56 -49.44 42.06 -42.18
N LYS A 57 -48.14 41.72 -42.24
CA LYS A 57 -47.63 40.69 -43.15
C LYS A 57 -48.07 39.29 -42.74
N LEU A 58 -48.06 38.99 -41.45
CA LEU A 58 -48.53 37.71 -40.93
C LEU A 58 -50.03 37.49 -41.24
N LEU A 59 -50.89 38.47 -40.94
CA LEU A 59 -52.34 38.36 -41.17
C LEU A 59 -52.70 38.21 -42.65
N GLN A 60 -51.94 38.86 -43.55
CA GLN A 60 -52.07 38.66 -45.00
C GLN A 60 -51.76 37.21 -45.42
N LEU A 61 -50.77 36.57 -44.79
CA LEU A 61 -50.44 35.16 -45.06
C LEU A 61 -51.55 34.23 -44.57
N ILE A 62 -52.05 34.43 -43.35
CA ILE A 62 -53.11 33.61 -42.76
C ILE A 62 -54.38 33.64 -43.61
N ASN A 63 -54.80 34.83 -44.05
CA ASN A 63 -55.99 34.98 -44.89
C ASN A 63 -55.85 34.33 -46.28
N THR A 64 -54.62 33.97 -46.69
CA THR A 64 -54.39 33.28 -47.96
C THR A 64 -54.49 31.76 -47.80
N ASP A 65 -54.27 31.24 -46.58
CA ASP A 65 -54.24 29.81 -46.28
C ASP A 65 -54.75 29.55 -44.85
N GLU A 66 -56.07 29.66 -44.66
CA GLU A 66 -56.68 29.54 -43.34
C GLU A 66 -56.60 28.10 -42.79
N GLU A 67 -56.67 27.09 -43.65
CA GLU A 67 -56.63 25.68 -43.25
C GLU A 67 -55.27 25.28 -42.65
N GLU A 68 -54.16 25.80 -43.19
CA GLU A 68 -52.81 25.52 -42.66
C GLU A 68 -52.49 26.23 -41.32
N HIS A 69 -53.29 27.22 -40.94
CA HIS A 69 -52.98 28.13 -39.82
C HIS A 69 -54.01 28.10 -38.67
N GLN A 70 -54.77 27.01 -38.55
CA GLN A 70 -55.84 26.86 -37.55
C GLN A 70 -55.40 27.13 -36.10
N ALA A 71 -54.20 26.73 -35.69
CA ALA A 71 -53.69 27.01 -34.34
C ALA A 71 -53.46 28.51 -34.09
N LEU A 72 -52.99 29.24 -35.10
CA LEU A 72 -52.83 30.69 -35.03
C LEU A 72 -54.18 31.40 -35.08
N ILE A 73 -55.09 30.96 -35.95
CA ILE A 73 -56.45 31.50 -36.01
C ILE A 73 -57.12 31.33 -34.65
N HIS A 74 -57.07 30.13 -34.07
CA HIS A 74 -57.60 29.85 -32.73
C HIS A 74 -57.03 30.82 -31.68
N LEU A 75 -55.70 31.04 -31.67
CA LEU A 75 -55.07 32.01 -30.77
C LEU A 75 -55.61 33.44 -30.98
N LEU A 76 -55.74 33.89 -32.23
CA LEU A 76 -56.13 35.26 -32.54
C LEU A 76 -57.60 35.56 -32.21
N VAL A 77 -58.51 34.60 -32.48
CA VAL A 77 -59.97 34.80 -32.37
C VAL A 77 -60.54 34.42 -31.00
N SER A 78 -59.82 33.62 -30.21
CA SER A 78 -60.28 33.22 -28.88
C SER A 78 -60.22 34.37 -27.88
N LYS A 79 -61.00 34.28 -26.81
CA LYS A 79 -60.93 35.23 -25.71
C LYS A 79 -59.66 35.00 -24.90
N PRO A 80 -58.98 36.05 -24.40
CA PRO A 80 -57.79 35.90 -23.56
C PRO A 80 -57.98 34.89 -22.42
N GLU A 81 -59.08 34.96 -21.66
CA GLU A 81 -59.31 34.06 -20.52
C GLU A 81 -59.48 32.56 -20.89
N THR A 82 -59.73 32.23 -22.16
CA THR A 82 -59.87 30.83 -22.62
C THR A 82 -58.61 30.29 -23.31
N ILE A 83 -57.60 31.15 -23.50
CA ILE A 83 -56.34 30.76 -24.16
C ILE A 83 -55.42 30.12 -23.13
N THR A 84 -55.01 28.89 -23.39
CA THR A 84 -54.02 28.20 -22.57
C THR A 84 -52.59 28.59 -22.98
N ILE A 85 -51.60 28.27 -22.14
CA ILE A 85 -50.18 28.40 -22.51
C ILE A 85 -49.86 27.58 -23.77
N LYS A 86 -50.52 26.43 -23.94
CA LYS A 86 -50.34 25.54 -25.09
C LYS A 86 -50.83 26.19 -26.38
N ASP A 87 -52.00 26.82 -26.34
CA ASP A 87 -52.55 27.57 -27.49
C ASP A 87 -51.61 28.70 -27.91
N LEU A 88 -51.02 29.41 -26.94
CA LEU A 88 -50.05 30.47 -27.20
C LEU A 88 -48.79 29.94 -27.92
N ILE A 89 -48.23 28.81 -27.44
CA ILE A 89 -47.06 28.19 -28.05
C ILE A 89 -47.37 27.66 -29.45
N GLN A 90 -48.49 26.97 -29.63
CA GLN A 90 -48.91 26.44 -30.93
C GLN A 90 -49.18 27.57 -31.94
N GLY A 91 -49.77 28.68 -31.48
CA GLY A 91 -49.89 29.90 -32.28
C GLY A 91 -48.53 30.46 -32.68
N TYR A 92 -47.56 30.57 -31.76
CA TYR A 92 -46.20 31.04 -32.08
C TYR A 92 -45.46 30.13 -33.06
N LYS A 93 -45.61 28.81 -32.96
CA LYS A 93 -45.08 27.86 -33.94
C LYS A 93 -45.69 28.10 -35.31
N SER A 94 -47.01 28.24 -35.38
CA SER A 94 -47.73 28.51 -36.63
C SER A 94 -47.31 29.86 -37.24
N VAL A 95 -47.00 30.88 -36.43
CA VAL A 95 -46.40 32.14 -36.90
C VAL A 95 -45.06 31.88 -37.60
N GLU A 96 -44.17 31.11 -36.95
CA GLU A 96 -42.83 30.87 -37.49
C GLU A 96 -42.86 30.03 -38.78
N LEU A 97 -43.72 29.01 -38.83
CA LEU A 97 -43.93 28.19 -40.03
C LEU A 97 -44.49 29.01 -41.20
N ALA A 98 -45.52 29.84 -40.97
CA ALA A 98 -46.06 30.72 -42.00
C ALA A 98 -45.00 31.67 -42.57
N LEU A 99 -44.19 32.26 -41.69
CA LEU A 99 -43.18 33.24 -42.05
C LEU A 99 -41.98 32.63 -42.78
N VAL A 100 -41.50 31.44 -42.38
CA VAL A 100 -40.35 30.80 -43.03
C VAL A 100 -40.70 30.24 -44.40
N ASN A 101 -41.95 29.78 -44.59
CA ASN A 101 -42.44 29.32 -45.88
C ASN A 101 -42.59 30.47 -46.89
N SER A 102 -42.81 31.69 -46.39
CA SER A 102 -43.14 32.86 -47.24
C SER A 102 -42.00 33.87 -47.38
N PHE A 103 -41.00 33.85 -46.51
CA PHE A 103 -39.91 34.84 -46.48
C PHE A 103 -38.53 34.20 -46.25
N PRO A 104 -37.44 34.82 -46.73
CA PRO A 104 -36.09 34.40 -46.38
C PRO A 104 -35.86 34.35 -44.86
N LEU A 105 -35.09 33.37 -44.38
CA LEU A 105 -34.90 33.08 -42.96
C LEU A 105 -34.56 34.30 -42.09
N SER A 106 -33.70 35.22 -42.57
CA SER A 106 -33.35 36.45 -41.84
C SER A 106 -34.55 37.37 -41.62
N ARG A 107 -35.44 37.47 -42.60
CA ARG A 107 -36.67 38.27 -42.54
C ARG A 107 -37.75 37.54 -41.72
N ALA A 108 -37.89 36.23 -41.88
CA ALA A 108 -38.78 35.41 -41.06
C ALA A 108 -38.44 35.54 -39.56
N LYS A 109 -37.15 35.48 -39.19
CA LYS A 109 -36.68 35.71 -37.80
C LYS A 109 -37.06 37.09 -37.27
N SER A 110 -36.85 38.13 -38.08
CA SER A 110 -37.18 39.50 -37.72
C SER A 110 -38.69 39.69 -37.51
N TYR A 111 -39.51 39.14 -38.42
CA TYR A 111 -40.97 39.21 -38.31
C TYR A 111 -41.51 38.36 -37.16
N SER A 112 -41.03 37.14 -36.93
CA SER A 112 -41.41 36.31 -35.78
C SER A 112 -41.14 37.05 -34.46
N THR A 113 -39.95 37.62 -34.31
CA THR A 113 -39.58 38.38 -33.11
C THR A 113 -40.48 39.60 -32.93
N ALA A 114 -40.77 40.32 -34.01
CA ALA A 114 -41.65 41.49 -33.96
C ALA A 114 -43.10 41.10 -33.61
N VAL A 115 -43.65 40.03 -34.18
CA VAL A 115 -44.99 39.52 -33.84
C VAL A 115 -45.07 39.13 -32.38
N ARG A 116 -44.11 38.35 -31.87
CA ARG A 116 -44.08 37.93 -30.46
C ARG A 116 -43.95 39.14 -29.52
N ASN A 117 -43.10 40.11 -29.85
CA ASN A 117 -42.98 41.34 -29.07
C ASN A 117 -44.28 42.15 -29.06
N PHE A 118 -45.01 42.19 -30.17
CA PHE A 118 -46.31 42.86 -30.22
C PHE A 118 -47.32 42.18 -29.28
N PHE A 119 -47.45 40.85 -29.35
CA PHE A 119 -48.33 40.11 -28.45
C PHE A 119 -47.89 40.28 -26.99
N ASN A 120 -46.61 40.18 -26.69
CA ASN A 120 -46.07 40.38 -25.35
C ASN A 120 -46.37 41.78 -24.80
N SER A 121 -46.32 42.83 -25.62
CA SER A 121 -46.54 44.21 -25.15
C SER A 121 -48.01 44.61 -25.04
N PHE A 122 -48.91 44.01 -25.82
CA PHE A 122 -50.28 44.54 -25.98
C PHE A 122 -51.40 43.54 -25.71
N SER A 123 -51.11 42.24 -25.52
CA SER A 123 -52.12 41.25 -25.15
C SER A 123 -52.64 41.47 -23.73
N ALA A 124 -53.88 41.03 -23.49
CA ALA A 124 -54.40 40.84 -22.15
C ALA A 124 -53.83 39.54 -21.54
N PRO A 125 -53.77 39.41 -20.20
CA PRO A 125 -53.42 38.15 -19.56
C PRO A 125 -54.33 37.01 -20.05
N ILE A 126 -53.73 35.86 -20.32
CA ILE A 126 -54.48 34.67 -20.75
C ILE A 126 -55.04 33.90 -19.53
N GLU A 127 -55.47 32.65 -19.71
CA GLU A 127 -55.97 31.81 -18.60
C GLU A 127 -55.04 31.86 -17.38
N ASN A 128 -55.63 31.86 -16.17
CA ASN A 128 -54.94 31.95 -14.88
C ASN A 128 -54.09 33.23 -14.69
N GLY A 129 -54.36 34.28 -15.46
CA GLY A 129 -53.71 35.58 -15.35
C GLY A 129 -52.26 35.58 -15.88
N PHE A 130 -51.91 34.65 -16.75
CA PHE A 130 -50.57 34.53 -17.31
C PHE A 130 -50.30 35.62 -18.37
N ASN A 131 -49.20 36.37 -18.23
CA ASN A 131 -48.80 37.35 -19.24
C ASN A 131 -47.92 36.71 -20.31
N ALA A 132 -48.15 37.00 -21.59
CA ALA A 132 -47.34 36.46 -22.69
C ALA A 132 -45.83 36.79 -22.57
N THR A 133 -45.47 37.89 -21.90
CA THR A 133 -44.08 38.26 -21.56
C THR A 133 -43.36 37.26 -20.66
N GLU A 134 -44.11 36.45 -19.91
CA GLU A 134 -43.57 35.44 -19.00
C GLU A 134 -43.18 34.14 -19.72
N LEU A 135 -43.56 33.98 -21.00
CA LEU A 135 -43.24 32.80 -21.81
C LEU A 135 -41.83 32.89 -22.40
N ALA A 136 -40.95 32.00 -21.96
CA ALA A 136 -39.64 31.78 -22.59
C ALA A 136 -39.76 30.89 -23.84
N TYR A 137 -40.37 31.42 -24.91
CA TYR A 137 -40.60 30.67 -26.15
C TYR A 137 -39.29 30.38 -26.90
N GLU A 138 -39.16 29.14 -27.34
CA GLU A 138 -38.05 28.68 -28.14
C GLU A 138 -38.36 28.69 -29.63
N THR A 139 -37.54 29.44 -30.39
CA THR A 139 -37.77 29.63 -31.82
C THR A 139 -37.43 28.38 -32.63
N LEU A 140 -38.34 27.98 -33.52
CA LEU A 140 -38.16 26.96 -34.55
C LEU A 140 -37.21 27.43 -35.66
N LEU A 141 -36.99 28.74 -35.78
CA LEU A 141 -36.15 29.32 -36.83
C LEU A 141 -34.63 29.23 -36.51
N SER A 142 -34.27 28.58 -35.41
CA SER A 142 -32.86 28.29 -35.09
C SER A 142 -32.31 27.22 -36.04
N THR A 143 -31.04 27.33 -36.42
CA THR A 143 -30.39 26.33 -37.30
C THR A 143 -30.19 24.97 -36.63
N ASN A 144 -30.37 24.90 -35.31
CA ASN A 144 -30.10 23.70 -34.50
C ASN A 144 -31.39 23.09 -33.94
N VAL A 145 -32.54 23.37 -34.56
CA VAL A 145 -33.84 22.85 -34.16
C VAL A 145 -34.45 22.14 -35.36
N ASP A 146 -34.61 20.82 -35.24
CA ASP A 146 -35.34 20.02 -36.20
C ASP A 146 -36.81 19.98 -35.79
N PHE A 147 -37.70 20.39 -36.70
CA PHE A 147 -39.13 20.43 -36.45
C PHE A 147 -39.86 19.35 -37.26
N LYS A 148 -40.64 18.52 -36.56
CA LYS A 148 -41.62 17.60 -37.16
C LYS A 148 -42.79 17.45 -36.20
N LYS A 149 -43.97 17.84 -36.64
CA LYS A 149 -45.20 17.76 -35.82
C LYS A 149 -45.44 16.32 -35.33
N ASN A 150 -45.58 16.15 -34.02
CA ASN A 150 -45.97 14.90 -33.40
C ASN A 150 -47.52 14.84 -33.33
N PRO A 151 -48.18 13.89 -34.01
CA PRO A 151 -49.65 13.84 -34.04
C PRO A 151 -50.27 13.24 -32.77
N ASN A 152 -49.46 12.61 -31.91
CA ASN A 152 -49.95 11.75 -30.83
C ASN A 152 -49.67 12.27 -29.42
N ILE A 153 -48.65 13.12 -29.27
CA ILE A 153 -48.18 13.62 -27.97
C ILE A 153 -48.06 15.13 -28.05
N ASP A 154 -48.66 15.80 -27.08
CA ASP A 154 -48.63 17.25 -26.94
C ASP A 154 -47.44 17.70 -26.07
N LEU A 155 -47.19 19.02 -26.00
CA LEU A 155 -46.08 19.57 -25.21
C LEU A 155 -46.29 19.42 -23.69
N PHE A 156 -45.16 19.39 -22.98
CA PHE A 156 -45.10 19.28 -21.52
C PHE A 156 -44.63 20.59 -20.89
N THR A 157 -45.28 21.00 -19.80
CA THR A 157 -44.96 22.21 -19.04
C THR A 157 -44.44 21.83 -17.65
N ILE A 158 -43.15 22.04 -17.41
CA ILE A 158 -42.48 21.65 -16.17
C ILE A 158 -42.29 22.89 -15.30
N ASP A 159 -42.92 22.91 -14.13
CA ASP A 159 -42.81 24.03 -13.18
C ASP A 159 -41.39 24.12 -12.60
N VAL A 160 -40.85 25.34 -12.55
CA VAL A 160 -39.49 25.60 -12.07
C VAL A 160 -39.43 26.72 -11.03
N LYS A 161 -38.39 26.68 -10.19
CA LYS A 161 -38.07 27.71 -9.20
C LYS A 161 -37.46 28.95 -9.87
N ASN A 162 -37.67 30.12 -9.26
CA ASN A 162 -37.18 31.46 -9.62
C ASN A 162 -38.11 32.29 -10.55
N LYS A 163 -37.61 33.38 -11.17
CA LYS A 163 -38.39 34.35 -11.97
C LYS A 163 -39.15 33.73 -13.15
N ILE A 164 -38.69 32.59 -13.65
CA ILE A 164 -39.34 31.84 -14.72
C ILE A 164 -40.28 30.84 -14.05
N LYS A 165 -41.57 30.86 -14.39
CA LYS A 165 -42.59 30.01 -13.75
C LYS A 165 -42.49 28.54 -14.19
N PHE A 166 -42.15 28.29 -15.45
CA PHE A 166 -42.07 26.94 -16.02
C PHE A 166 -41.09 26.86 -17.20
N THR A 167 -40.77 25.64 -17.62
CA THR A 167 -40.04 25.31 -18.85
C THR A 167 -40.84 24.34 -19.70
N VAL A 168 -40.78 24.52 -21.02
CA VAL A 168 -41.49 23.66 -21.97
C VAL A 168 -40.55 22.62 -22.59
N ILE A 169 -40.97 21.36 -22.61
CA ILE A 169 -40.37 20.31 -23.44
C ILE A 169 -41.38 19.95 -24.54
N ASP A 170 -40.93 20.11 -25.78
CA ASP A 170 -41.79 20.08 -26.95
C ASP A 170 -41.43 18.92 -27.87
N PRO A 171 -42.27 17.87 -27.95
CA PRO A 171 -42.06 16.72 -28.82
C PRO A 171 -41.87 17.08 -30.30
N ASP A 172 -42.46 18.18 -30.77
CA ASP A 172 -42.33 18.62 -32.17
C ASP A 172 -40.89 18.99 -32.54
N THR A 173 -40.04 19.29 -31.53
CA THR A 173 -38.63 19.67 -31.69
C THR A 173 -37.66 18.52 -31.44
N LEU A 174 -38.18 17.31 -31.24
CA LEU A 174 -37.45 16.09 -30.91
C LEU A 174 -38.00 14.93 -31.77
N PRO A 175 -37.89 15.04 -33.12
CA PRO A 175 -38.63 14.22 -34.08
C PRO A 175 -38.29 12.73 -34.07
N ASN A 176 -37.13 12.35 -33.52
CA ASN A 176 -36.66 10.98 -33.42
C ASN A 176 -36.90 10.38 -32.02
N LEU A 177 -37.58 11.13 -31.14
CA LEU A 177 -38.01 10.74 -29.82
C LEU A 177 -39.55 10.90 -29.70
N PHE A 178 -40.13 10.51 -28.56
CA PHE A 178 -41.57 10.64 -28.27
C PHE A 178 -42.49 9.73 -29.08
N VAL A 179 -42.37 8.42 -28.85
CA VAL A 179 -43.40 7.44 -29.19
C VAL A 179 -44.45 7.40 -28.07
N LYS A 180 -45.74 7.33 -28.43
CA LYS A 180 -46.84 7.28 -27.45
C LYS A 180 -46.71 6.03 -26.56
N ASP A 181 -46.95 6.20 -25.26
CA ASP A 181 -46.85 5.15 -24.24
C ASP A 181 -45.45 4.53 -24.12
N SER A 182 -44.40 5.30 -24.46
CA SER A 182 -43.00 4.91 -24.30
C SER A 182 -42.41 5.39 -22.97
N VAL A 183 -41.20 4.91 -22.63
CA VAL A 183 -40.46 5.35 -21.44
C VAL A 183 -40.35 6.86 -21.34
N LEU A 184 -39.96 7.55 -22.42
CA LEU A 184 -39.79 9.00 -22.40
C LEU A 184 -41.11 9.74 -22.25
N HIS A 185 -42.19 9.22 -22.86
CA HIS A 185 -43.54 9.76 -22.71
C HIS A 185 -43.99 9.69 -21.24
N ASP A 186 -43.90 8.51 -20.63
CA ASP A 186 -44.27 8.29 -19.24
C ASP A 186 -43.37 9.08 -18.28
N LEU A 187 -42.07 9.17 -18.58
CA LEU A 187 -41.11 9.99 -17.83
C LEU A 187 -41.55 11.45 -17.79
N LEU A 188 -41.92 12.04 -18.93
CA LEU A 188 -42.34 13.45 -18.96
C LEU A 188 -43.71 13.69 -18.32
N ILE A 189 -44.66 12.76 -18.44
CA ILE A 189 -45.93 12.83 -17.69
C ILE A 189 -45.65 12.89 -16.19
N ASN A 190 -44.79 11.97 -15.70
CA ASN A 190 -44.44 11.91 -14.28
C ASN A 190 -43.63 13.14 -13.84
N LEU A 191 -42.74 13.65 -14.70
CA LEU A 191 -41.97 14.87 -14.44
C LEU A 191 -42.87 16.10 -14.34
N GLU A 192 -43.85 16.25 -15.25
CA GLU A 192 -44.83 17.35 -15.25
C GLU A 192 -45.70 17.30 -13.99
N ASN A 193 -46.24 16.13 -13.63
CA ASN A 193 -47.03 15.95 -12.42
C ASN A 193 -46.23 16.25 -11.15
N ALA A 194 -45.01 15.72 -11.04
CA ALA A 194 -44.14 15.99 -9.89
C ALA A 194 -43.78 17.48 -9.76
N SER A 195 -43.60 18.18 -10.88
CA SER A 195 -43.26 19.61 -10.86
C SER A 195 -44.35 20.49 -10.27
N LYS A 196 -45.63 20.11 -10.43
CA LYS A 196 -46.79 20.82 -9.87
C LYS A 196 -46.84 20.71 -8.34
N GLU A 197 -46.39 19.58 -7.79
CA GLU A 197 -46.26 19.39 -6.35
C GLU A 197 -45.04 20.13 -5.79
N GLN A 198 -43.90 19.99 -6.49
CA GLN A 198 -42.63 20.61 -6.11
C GLN A 198 -41.85 21.10 -7.34
N PRO A 199 -41.79 22.42 -7.59
CA PRO A 199 -41.07 22.96 -8.74
C PRO A 199 -39.58 22.60 -8.74
N PHE A 200 -39.02 22.32 -9.91
CA PHE A 200 -37.60 21.96 -10.07
C PHE A 200 -36.68 23.18 -10.23
N GLU A 201 -35.38 23.04 -10.01
CA GLU A 201 -34.44 24.09 -10.41
C GLU A 201 -34.38 24.24 -11.94
N TYR A 202 -34.48 25.47 -12.45
CA TYR A 202 -34.45 25.73 -13.90
C TYR A 202 -33.22 25.12 -14.60
N SER A 203 -32.05 25.23 -13.97
CA SER A 203 -30.78 24.70 -14.53
C SER A 203 -30.80 23.18 -14.72
N VAL A 204 -31.53 22.45 -13.88
CA VAL A 204 -31.67 20.99 -13.94
C VAL A 204 -32.52 20.60 -15.14
N ILE A 205 -33.69 21.24 -15.32
CA ILE A 205 -34.59 20.93 -16.44
C ILE A 205 -34.01 21.42 -17.77
N ALA A 206 -33.39 22.60 -17.80
CA ALA A 206 -32.68 23.09 -18.98
C ALA A 206 -31.53 22.15 -19.39
N GLY A 207 -30.78 21.62 -18.40
CA GLY A 207 -29.74 20.62 -18.63
C GLY A 207 -30.30 19.31 -19.20
N PHE A 208 -31.41 18.82 -18.65
CA PHE A 208 -32.07 17.60 -19.11
C PHE A 208 -32.65 17.76 -20.53
N LYS A 209 -33.34 18.87 -20.81
CA LYS A 209 -33.83 19.20 -22.15
C LYS A 209 -32.70 19.24 -23.18
N LYS A 210 -31.55 19.81 -22.81
CA LYS A 210 -30.37 19.80 -23.67
C LYS A 210 -29.89 18.38 -23.95
N LEU A 211 -29.85 17.50 -22.95
CA LEU A 211 -29.47 16.10 -23.14
C LEU A 211 -30.44 15.35 -24.07
N LEU A 212 -31.74 15.58 -23.97
CA LEU A 212 -32.72 14.99 -24.89
C LEU A 212 -32.45 15.38 -26.35
N ARG A 213 -32.03 16.63 -26.60
CA ARG A 213 -31.61 17.05 -27.96
C ARG A 213 -30.38 16.35 -28.46
N GLU A 214 -29.38 16.18 -27.60
CA GLU A 214 -28.19 15.42 -28.00
C GLU A 214 -28.59 13.99 -28.38
N ILE A 215 -29.43 13.33 -27.57
CA ILE A 215 -29.92 11.96 -27.85
C ILE A 215 -30.75 11.91 -29.13
N ASP A 216 -31.61 12.90 -29.38
CA ASP A 216 -32.42 12.97 -30.59
C ASP A 216 -31.58 12.96 -31.89
N GLN A 217 -30.35 13.47 -31.81
CA GLN A 217 -29.41 13.55 -32.94
C GLN A 217 -28.49 12.32 -33.06
N TRP A 218 -28.55 11.36 -32.12
CA TRP A 218 -27.74 10.13 -32.19
C TRP A 218 -28.25 9.15 -33.25
N PRO A 219 -27.44 8.16 -33.67
CA PRO A 219 -27.87 7.16 -34.66
C PRO A 219 -29.18 6.46 -34.29
N GLU A 220 -29.98 6.08 -35.29
CA GLU A 220 -31.28 5.40 -35.07
C GLU A 220 -31.14 4.06 -34.31
N ASN A 221 -30.00 3.39 -34.48
CA ASN A 221 -29.66 2.16 -33.77
C ASN A 221 -29.05 2.37 -32.38
N SER A 222 -29.09 3.58 -31.82
CA SER A 222 -28.68 3.85 -30.43
C SER A 222 -29.64 3.16 -29.47
N GLU A 223 -29.11 2.29 -28.61
CA GLU A 223 -29.90 1.52 -27.64
C GLU A 223 -30.64 2.42 -26.65
N ILE A 224 -30.07 3.56 -26.23
CA ILE A 224 -30.80 4.48 -25.38
C ILE A 224 -31.94 5.19 -26.10
N LYS A 225 -31.76 5.53 -27.39
CA LYS A 225 -32.84 6.10 -28.20
C LYS A 225 -33.97 5.07 -28.38
N ILE A 226 -33.63 3.81 -28.65
CA ILE A 226 -34.58 2.70 -28.75
C ILE A 226 -35.32 2.53 -27.42
N LEU A 227 -34.61 2.51 -26.29
CA LEU A 227 -35.21 2.37 -24.96
C LEU A 227 -36.20 3.49 -24.66
N LEU A 228 -35.84 4.75 -24.92
CA LEU A 228 -36.70 5.91 -24.67
C LEU A 228 -38.00 5.87 -25.48
N ASN A 229 -37.99 5.23 -26.65
CA ASN A 229 -39.14 5.04 -27.53
C ASN A 229 -39.86 3.69 -27.33
N LYS A 230 -39.41 2.85 -26.41
CA LYS A 230 -40.01 1.54 -26.14
C LYS A 230 -41.08 1.63 -25.04
N PRO A 231 -42.17 0.84 -25.09
CA PRO A 231 -43.12 0.73 -23.99
C PRO A 231 -42.50 0.07 -22.74
N LEU A 232 -42.84 0.56 -21.54
CA LEU A 232 -42.32 0.06 -20.26
C LEU A 232 -42.44 -1.47 -20.11
N LYS A 233 -43.58 -2.04 -20.52
CA LYS A 233 -43.87 -3.49 -20.46
C LYS A 233 -42.97 -4.38 -21.31
N LYS A 234 -42.16 -3.81 -22.21
CA LYS A 234 -41.24 -4.56 -23.09
C LYS A 234 -39.77 -4.41 -22.68
N LEU A 235 -39.50 -3.86 -21.49
CA LEU A 235 -38.15 -3.67 -20.98
C LEU A 235 -37.72 -4.83 -20.10
N THR A 236 -36.40 -5.06 -20.10
CA THR A 236 -35.72 -5.95 -19.18
C THR A 236 -34.62 -5.16 -18.47
N PRO A 237 -34.22 -5.54 -17.24
CA PRO A 237 -33.11 -4.88 -16.55
C PRO A 237 -31.81 -4.88 -17.36
N THR A 238 -31.53 -5.96 -18.09
CA THR A 238 -30.35 -6.06 -18.98
C THR A 238 -30.40 -5.03 -20.10
N GLY A 239 -31.54 -4.90 -20.80
CA GLY A 239 -31.69 -3.92 -21.87
C GLY A 239 -31.59 -2.47 -21.38
N VAL A 240 -31.98 -2.21 -20.12
CA VAL A 240 -31.74 -0.89 -19.48
C VAL A 240 -30.24 -0.62 -19.31
N ASN A 241 -29.48 -1.60 -18.82
CA ASN A 241 -28.03 -1.44 -18.64
C ASN A 241 -27.30 -1.24 -19.97
N GLU A 242 -27.65 -2.01 -21.00
CA GLU A 242 -27.08 -1.86 -22.36
C GLU A 242 -27.34 -0.46 -22.93
N ALA A 243 -28.57 0.05 -22.79
CA ALA A 243 -28.92 1.41 -23.16
C ALA A 243 -28.13 2.46 -22.37
N LEU A 244 -27.90 2.27 -21.06
CA LEU A 244 -27.09 3.20 -20.27
C LEU A 244 -25.59 3.18 -20.66
N ILE A 245 -25.06 2.02 -21.06
CA ILE A 245 -23.70 1.91 -21.62
C ILE A 245 -23.62 2.66 -22.95
N ASP A 246 -24.58 2.43 -23.86
CA ASP A 246 -24.68 3.16 -25.14
C ASP A 246 -24.82 4.67 -24.92
N PHE A 247 -25.60 5.08 -23.92
CA PHE A 247 -25.74 6.47 -23.54
C PHE A 247 -24.39 7.10 -23.14
N GLU A 248 -23.65 6.50 -22.21
CA GLU A 248 -22.35 7.03 -21.81
C GLU A 248 -21.31 7.01 -22.95
N LYS A 249 -21.38 6.01 -23.83
CA LYS A 249 -20.53 5.90 -25.03
C LYS A 249 -20.78 7.04 -26.01
N ASN A 250 -22.04 7.30 -26.38
CA ASN A 250 -22.39 8.39 -27.29
C ASN A 250 -22.17 9.77 -26.63
N LEU A 251 -22.40 9.87 -25.32
CA LEU A 251 -22.10 11.08 -24.55
C LEU A 251 -20.61 11.42 -24.59
N HIS A 252 -19.73 10.42 -24.44
CA HIS A 252 -18.27 10.62 -24.56
C HIS A 252 -17.86 11.08 -25.95
N LYS A 253 -18.44 10.50 -27.01
CA LYS A 253 -18.18 10.90 -28.40
C LYS A 253 -18.64 12.33 -28.69
N ALA A 254 -19.82 12.71 -28.22
CA ALA A 254 -20.42 14.01 -28.52
C ALA A 254 -19.82 15.17 -27.71
N LEU A 255 -19.45 14.93 -26.44
CA LEU A 255 -19.10 15.99 -25.48
C LEU A 255 -17.79 15.72 -24.69
N PRO A 256 -16.67 15.38 -25.34
CA PRO A 256 -15.46 14.88 -24.66
C PRO A 256 -14.85 15.85 -23.63
N ASN A 257 -15.10 17.16 -23.76
CA ASN A 257 -14.52 18.20 -22.91
C ASN A 257 -15.42 18.63 -21.73
N ARG A 258 -16.52 17.92 -21.45
CA ARG A 258 -17.44 18.25 -20.34
C ARG A 258 -17.27 17.30 -19.16
N LYS A 259 -17.82 17.67 -17.99
CA LYS A 259 -17.93 16.79 -16.82
C LYS A 259 -18.99 15.70 -17.06
N LEU A 260 -18.65 14.69 -17.86
CA LEU A 260 -19.60 13.69 -18.35
C LEU A 260 -20.33 12.92 -17.24
N ASN A 261 -19.67 12.68 -16.11
CA ASN A 261 -20.30 12.05 -14.95
C ASN A 261 -21.50 12.83 -14.41
N GLN A 262 -21.46 14.18 -14.43
CA GLN A 262 -22.59 15.00 -13.98
C GLN A 262 -23.78 14.89 -14.93
N LEU A 263 -23.51 14.86 -16.25
CA LEU A 263 -24.54 14.70 -17.28
C LEU A 263 -25.18 13.31 -17.23
N SER A 264 -24.36 12.26 -17.09
CA SER A 264 -24.84 10.89 -16.89
C SER A 264 -25.67 10.74 -15.63
N THR A 265 -25.22 11.31 -14.52
CA THR A 265 -25.98 11.28 -13.26
C THR A 265 -27.31 12.01 -13.39
N LEU A 266 -27.33 13.20 -13.99
CA LEU A 266 -28.57 13.95 -14.23
C LEU A 266 -29.58 13.14 -15.06
N PHE A 267 -29.13 12.55 -16.17
CA PHE A 267 -29.99 11.75 -17.04
C PHE A 267 -30.52 10.51 -16.32
N ARG A 268 -29.64 9.73 -15.69
CA ARG A 268 -30.03 8.52 -14.95
C ARG A 268 -30.98 8.83 -13.81
N GLN A 269 -30.76 9.93 -13.09
CA GLN A 269 -31.65 10.36 -12.03
C GLN A 269 -33.06 10.60 -12.58
N LYS A 270 -33.20 11.38 -13.66
CA LYS A 270 -34.53 11.60 -14.26
C LYS A 270 -35.15 10.34 -14.85
N LEU A 271 -34.33 9.46 -15.44
CA LEU A 271 -34.77 8.19 -15.97
C LEU A 271 -35.34 7.28 -14.88
N PHE A 272 -34.64 7.09 -13.76
CA PHE A 272 -35.09 6.19 -12.69
C PHE A 272 -36.13 6.80 -11.75
N ASP A 273 -36.05 8.11 -11.48
CA ASP A 273 -36.99 8.77 -10.56
C ASP A 273 -38.38 8.98 -11.21
N HIS A 274 -38.44 9.12 -12.54
CA HIS A 274 -39.70 9.44 -13.23
C HIS A 274 -40.07 8.51 -14.40
N GLY A 275 -39.12 7.82 -15.04
CA GLY A 275 -39.40 6.93 -16.18
C GLY A 275 -39.52 5.45 -15.80
N LEU A 276 -38.51 4.90 -15.12
CA LEU A 276 -38.37 3.48 -14.78
C LEU A 276 -38.77 3.20 -13.32
N THR A 277 -39.95 3.67 -12.92
CA THR A 277 -40.42 3.65 -11.52
C THR A 277 -40.88 2.26 -11.05
N ALA A 278 -41.12 1.32 -11.97
CA ALA A 278 -41.47 -0.06 -11.63
C ALA A 278 -40.33 -0.74 -10.83
N PRO A 279 -40.61 -1.41 -9.69
CA PRO A 279 -39.57 -1.97 -8.82
C PRO A 279 -38.60 -2.92 -9.53
N GLU A 280 -39.08 -3.71 -10.50
CA GLU A 280 -38.27 -4.65 -11.27
C GLU A 280 -37.24 -3.96 -12.16
N LEU A 281 -37.60 -2.84 -12.79
CA LEU A 281 -36.73 -2.07 -13.67
C LEU A 281 -35.80 -1.15 -12.87
N ASN A 282 -36.25 -0.66 -11.72
CA ASN A 282 -35.43 0.16 -10.83
C ASN A 282 -34.23 -0.62 -10.27
N LYS A 283 -34.29 -1.96 -10.17
CA LYS A 283 -33.11 -2.80 -9.85
C LYS A 283 -31.93 -2.57 -10.80
N ALA A 284 -32.16 -2.15 -12.05
CA ALA A 284 -31.08 -1.81 -12.98
C ALA A 284 -30.21 -0.65 -12.47
N LYS A 285 -30.77 0.25 -11.63
CA LYS A 285 -30.04 1.35 -11.00
C LYS A 285 -28.85 0.86 -10.17
N ASP A 286 -29.04 -0.24 -9.44
CA ASP A 286 -28.00 -0.82 -8.57
C ASP A 286 -26.97 -1.65 -9.36
N LEU A 287 -27.38 -2.20 -10.50
CA LEU A 287 -26.52 -2.99 -11.38
C LEU A 287 -25.61 -2.10 -12.24
N PHE A 288 -26.09 -0.93 -12.67
CA PHE A 288 -25.32 -0.05 -13.54
C PHE A 288 -24.19 0.65 -12.79
N LYS A 289 -22.96 0.47 -13.26
CA LYS A 289 -21.78 1.23 -12.81
C LYS A 289 -21.34 2.20 -13.90
N THR A 290 -21.30 3.48 -13.57
CA THR A 290 -20.83 4.50 -14.52
C THR A 290 -19.38 4.25 -14.96
N ASN A 291 -19.13 4.45 -16.24
CA ASN A 291 -17.82 4.35 -16.89
C ASN A 291 -16.95 5.58 -16.62
N PHE A 292 -17.53 6.65 -16.08
CA PHE A 292 -16.81 7.88 -15.75
C PHE A 292 -16.34 7.90 -14.29
N ASN A 293 -15.17 8.50 -14.05
CA ASN A 293 -14.71 8.87 -12.72
C ASN A 293 -15.37 10.19 -12.24
N SER A 294 -14.99 10.66 -11.06
CA SER A 294 -15.54 11.90 -10.48
C SER A 294 -15.19 13.17 -11.28
N SER A 295 -14.09 13.16 -12.05
CA SER A 295 -13.72 14.27 -12.95
C SER A 295 -14.46 14.24 -14.29
N GLY A 296 -15.15 13.13 -14.60
CA GLY A 296 -15.87 12.93 -15.87
C GLY A 296 -15.03 12.30 -16.98
N GLN A 297 -13.85 11.76 -16.67
CA GLN A 297 -13.01 11.00 -17.60
C GLN A 297 -13.37 9.51 -17.57
N LEU A 298 -13.14 8.80 -18.66
CA LEU A 298 -13.33 7.35 -18.72
C LEU A 298 -12.35 6.64 -17.76
N LYS A 299 -12.83 5.57 -17.14
CA LYS A 299 -12.03 4.69 -16.27
C LYS A 299 -11.17 3.68 -17.04
N PHE A 300 -11.23 3.70 -18.36
CA PHE A 300 -10.58 2.76 -19.29
C PHE A 300 -10.33 3.44 -20.63
N LYS A 301 -9.42 2.86 -21.44
CA LYS A 301 -9.23 3.24 -22.85
C LYS A 301 -10.45 2.79 -23.69
N PRO A 302 -11.08 3.68 -24.48
CA PRO A 302 -12.40 3.41 -25.08
C PRO A 302 -12.42 2.33 -26.17
N LEU A 303 -11.32 2.17 -26.92
CA LEU A 303 -11.22 1.17 -27.98
C LEU A 303 -9.79 0.68 -28.15
N PHE A 304 -9.64 -0.54 -28.64
CA PHE A 304 -8.39 -1.12 -29.13
C PHE A 304 -8.56 -1.58 -30.57
N LYS A 305 -7.54 -1.40 -31.40
CA LYS A 305 -7.52 -1.70 -32.83
C LYS A 305 -6.56 -2.84 -33.11
N ILE A 306 -7.08 -4.05 -33.26
CA ILE A 306 -6.26 -5.24 -33.48
C ILE A 306 -6.20 -5.55 -34.97
N GLN A 307 -5.01 -5.48 -35.58
CA GLN A 307 -4.82 -5.82 -36.99
C GLN A 307 -4.94 -7.34 -37.18
N CYS A 308 -5.94 -7.75 -37.95
CA CYS A 308 -6.13 -9.13 -38.38
C CYS A 308 -5.78 -9.28 -39.87
N LYS A 309 -5.62 -10.52 -40.36
CA LYS A 309 -5.08 -10.81 -41.71
C LYS A 309 -5.74 -10.04 -42.87
N ASN A 310 -7.02 -9.67 -42.75
CA ASN A 310 -7.78 -9.03 -43.82
C ASN A 310 -8.55 -7.75 -43.40
N TYR A 311 -8.56 -7.37 -42.11
CA TYR A 311 -9.29 -6.20 -41.60
C TYR A 311 -8.85 -5.82 -40.17
N GLU A 312 -9.18 -4.59 -39.75
CA GLU A 312 -8.98 -4.10 -38.37
C GLU A 312 -10.16 -4.51 -37.48
N HIS A 313 -9.89 -5.30 -36.44
CA HIS A 313 -10.90 -5.67 -35.44
C HIS A 313 -10.93 -4.61 -34.33
N ILE A 314 -12.09 -3.99 -34.10
CA ILE A 314 -12.26 -2.96 -33.06
C ILE A 314 -12.85 -3.60 -31.81
N VAL A 315 -12.07 -3.59 -30.72
CA VAL A 315 -12.54 -4.02 -29.40
C VAL A 315 -13.16 -2.83 -28.68
N ASP A 316 -14.46 -2.92 -28.36
CA ASP A 316 -15.20 -1.87 -27.66
C ASP A 316 -15.13 -2.05 -26.14
N SER A 317 -14.25 -1.30 -25.48
CA SER A 317 -14.02 -1.44 -24.04
C SER A 317 -15.24 -1.05 -23.19
N PHE A 318 -16.23 -0.33 -23.74
CA PHE A 318 -17.50 -0.07 -23.06
C PHE A 318 -18.27 -1.35 -22.73
N GLN A 319 -17.97 -2.46 -23.42
CA GLN A 319 -18.52 -3.77 -23.13
C GLN A 319 -17.72 -4.54 -22.05
N LEU A 320 -16.50 -4.10 -21.71
CA LEU A 320 -15.60 -4.76 -20.75
C LEU A 320 -15.07 -3.81 -19.65
N PRO A 321 -15.88 -2.88 -19.11
CA PRO A 321 -15.38 -1.78 -18.28
C PRO A 321 -14.79 -2.24 -16.95
N SER A 322 -15.18 -3.42 -16.45
CA SER A 322 -14.68 -3.96 -15.18
C SER A 322 -13.43 -4.81 -15.35
N ILE A 323 -13.07 -5.14 -16.59
CA ILE A 323 -11.93 -5.98 -16.96
C ILE A 323 -10.77 -5.12 -17.50
N LEU A 324 -11.10 -3.99 -18.12
CA LEU A 324 -10.13 -3.10 -18.77
C LEU A 324 -9.93 -1.74 -18.08
N PRO A 325 -9.97 -1.61 -16.74
CA PRO A 325 -9.68 -0.33 -16.12
C PRO A 325 -8.25 0.12 -16.44
N LEU A 326 -8.03 1.43 -16.43
CA LEU A 326 -6.71 2.04 -16.66
C LEU A 326 -5.66 1.41 -15.74
N GLU A 327 -4.50 1.08 -16.32
CA GLU A 327 -3.33 0.45 -15.73
C GLU A 327 -3.56 -1.00 -15.26
N GLY A 328 -4.74 -1.59 -15.52
CA GLY A 328 -5.04 -2.99 -15.22
C GLY A 328 -4.26 -3.97 -16.10
N VAL A 329 -4.09 -5.22 -15.65
CA VAL A 329 -3.51 -6.31 -16.44
C VAL A 329 -4.21 -6.43 -17.81
N GLY A 330 -5.55 -6.41 -17.84
CA GLY A 330 -6.31 -6.54 -19.09
C GLY A 330 -6.00 -5.41 -20.08
N GLU A 331 -5.90 -4.17 -19.61
CA GLU A 331 -5.53 -3.02 -20.45
C GLU A 331 -4.08 -3.15 -20.96
N ASN A 332 -3.14 -3.51 -20.08
CA ASN A 332 -1.75 -3.73 -20.45
C ASN A 332 -1.60 -4.82 -21.53
N CYS A 333 -2.32 -5.94 -21.38
CA CYS A 333 -2.32 -7.02 -22.35
C CYS A 333 -2.89 -6.57 -23.70
N PHE A 334 -4.01 -5.82 -23.73
CA PHE A 334 -4.56 -5.31 -24.99
C PHE A 334 -3.70 -4.23 -25.65
N ASN A 335 -3.05 -3.36 -24.88
CA ASN A 335 -2.10 -2.38 -25.42
C ASN A 335 -0.93 -3.10 -26.13
N GLN A 336 -0.42 -4.18 -25.53
CA GLN A 336 0.64 -4.98 -26.15
C GLN A 336 0.12 -5.79 -27.34
N LEU A 337 -1.08 -6.35 -27.26
CA LEU A 337 -1.71 -7.05 -28.38
C LEU A 337 -1.92 -6.11 -29.59
N GLU A 338 -2.40 -4.89 -29.36
CA GLU A 338 -2.56 -3.85 -30.38
C GLU A 338 -1.21 -3.57 -31.06
N LYS A 339 -0.16 -3.31 -30.27
CA LYS A 339 1.20 -3.07 -30.77
C LYS A 339 1.78 -4.25 -31.55
N ILE A 340 1.62 -5.47 -31.06
CA ILE A 340 2.12 -6.68 -31.76
C ILE A 340 1.37 -6.87 -33.08
N SER A 341 0.05 -6.63 -33.08
CA SER A 341 -0.79 -6.82 -34.26
C SER A 341 -0.37 -5.93 -35.45
N GLU A 342 0.16 -4.73 -35.19
CA GLU A 342 0.70 -3.84 -36.22
C GLU A 342 1.85 -4.47 -37.03
N THR A 343 2.61 -5.38 -36.41
CA THR A 343 3.75 -6.07 -37.04
C THR A 343 3.44 -7.49 -37.50
N SER A 344 2.48 -8.16 -36.84
CA SER A 344 2.08 -9.54 -37.11
C SER A 344 0.57 -9.68 -36.95
N ALA A 345 -0.14 -9.82 -38.06
CA ALA A 345 -1.59 -9.96 -38.07
C ALA A 345 -2.05 -11.14 -37.20
N VAL A 346 -2.97 -10.85 -36.26
CA VAL A 346 -3.53 -11.84 -35.34
C VAL A 346 -4.64 -12.63 -36.04
N ASP A 347 -4.84 -13.89 -35.64
CA ASP A 347 -5.97 -14.66 -36.13
C ASP A 347 -7.31 -14.10 -35.61
N THR A 348 -8.24 -13.87 -36.53
CA THR A 348 -9.56 -13.31 -36.23
C THR A 348 -10.37 -14.20 -35.28
N GLY A 349 -10.25 -15.53 -35.41
CA GLY A 349 -10.91 -16.49 -34.54
C GLY A 349 -10.43 -16.32 -33.10
N ASN A 350 -9.12 -16.19 -32.90
CA ASN A 350 -8.52 -15.96 -31.59
C ASN A 350 -8.99 -14.65 -30.94
N VAL A 351 -9.08 -13.55 -31.69
CA VAL A 351 -9.57 -12.27 -31.14
C VAL A 351 -11.05 -12.39 -30.72
N THR A 352 -11.88 -13.02 -31.56
CA THR A 352 -13.30 -13.22 -31.28
C THR A 352 -13.49 -14.12 -30.06
N ASP A 353 -12.76 -15.23 -30.00
CA ASP A 353 -12.77 -16.20 -28.90
C ASP A 353 -12.29 -15.57 -27.58
N LEU A 354 -11.30 -14.67 -27.63
CA LEU A 354 -10.81 -13.94 -26.47
C LEU A 354 -11.88 -12.99 -25.94
N ILE A 355 -12.50 -12.20 -26.82
CA ILE A 355 -13.57 -11.26 -26.44
C ILE A 355 -14.74 -12.02 -25.81
N GLU A 356 -15.12 -13.17 -26.38
CA GLU A 356 -16.17 -14.04 -25.84
C GLU A 356 -15.85 -14.47 -24.39
N ILE A 357 -14.63 -14.93 -24.11
CA ILE A 357 -14.18 -15.29 -22.75
C ILE A 357 -14.28 -14.07 -21.82
N LEU A 358 -13.78 -12.90 -22.25
CA LEU A 358 -13.80 -11.69 -21.43
C LEU A 358 -15.23 -11.19 -21.17
N MET A 359 -16.14 -11.32 -22.14
CA MET A 359 -17.55 -10.99 -21.94
C MET A 359 -18.21 -11.88 -20.89
N LEU A 360 -17.91 -13.19 -20.87
CA LEU A 360 -18.38 -14.09 -19.81
C LEU A 360 -17.87 -13.64 -18.43
N ILE A 361 -16.59 -13.28 -18.32
CA ILE A 361 -16.03 -12.73 -17.06
C ILE A 361 -16.72 -11.43 -16.65
N GLN A 362 -17.10 -10.58 -17.61
CA GLN A 362 -17.78 -9.31 -17.34
C GLN A 362 -19.20 -9.54 -16.82
N GLN A 363 -19.92 -10.53 -17.37
CA GLN A 363 -21.34 -10.78 -17.11
C GLN A 363 -21.59 -11.71 -15.92
N GLU A 364 -20.68 -12.65 -15.64
CA GLU A 364 -20.91 -13.72 -14.65
C GLU A 364 -20.24 -13.46 -13.29
N GLY A 365 -20.40 -14.40 -12.36
CA GLY A 365 -19.92 -14.33 -10.98
C GLY A 365 -18.41 -14.46 -10.79
N TYR A 366 -17.61 -14.39 -11.87
CA TYR A 366 -16.17 -14.67 -11.85
C TYR A 366 -15.35 -13.50 -11.28
N SER A 367 -15.42 -13.33 -9.97
CA SER A 367 -14.88 -12.17 -9.26
C SER A 367 -13.35 -12.15 -9.17
N ASP A 368 -12.70 -13.31 -9.05
CA ASP A 368 -11.25 -13.45 -8.94
C ASP A 368 -10.57 -13.29 -10.32
N ALA A 369 -11.15 -13.84 -11.39
CA ALA A 369 -10.70 -13.66 -12.78
C ALA A 369 -10.83 -12.19 -13.19
N ARG A 370 -11.95 -11.55 -12.84
CA ARG A 370 -12.13 -10.11 -13.05
C ARG A 370 -11.11 -9.31 -12.25
N LEU A 371 -10.84 -9.67 -11.00
CA LEU A 371 -9.85 -8.98 -10.16
C LEU A 371 -8.43 -9.10 -10.73
N LEU A 372 -8.07 -10.27 -11.27
CA LEU A 372 -6.79 -10.51 -11.95
C LEU A 372 -6.61 -9.54 -13.12
N LEU A 373 -7.63 -9.38 -13.97
CA LEU A 373 -7.58 -8.50 -15.14
C LEU A 373 -7.65 -7.00 -14.76
N ALA A 374 -8.42 -6.66 -13.73
CA ALA A 374 -8.72 -5.29 -13.35
C ALA A 374 -7.63 -4.61 -12.51
N LYS A 375 -6.77 -5.37 -11.82
CA LYS A 375 -5.74 -4.79 -10.96
C LYS A 375 -4.49 -4.41 -11.74
N LYS A 376 -3.78 -3.40 -11.22
CA LYS A 376 -2.41 -3.12 -11.65
C LYS A 376 -1.53 -4.33 -11.40
N PRO A 377 -0.65 -4.71 -12.33
CA PRO A 377 0.26 -5.84 -12.16
C PRO A 377 1.03 -5.78 -10.83
N GLU A 378 1.56 -4.60 -10.48
CA GLU A 378 2.38 -4.35 -9.28
C GLU A 378 1.61 -4.52 -7.96
N ASP A 379 0.28 -4.47 -8.00
CA ASP A 379 -0.61 -4.66 -6.86
C ASP A 379 -1.09 -6.11 -6.72
N LEU A 380 -0.78 -6.98 -7.69
CA LEU A 380 -1.15 -8.39 -7.65
C LEU A 380 -0.19 -9.19 -6.77
N ILE A 381 -0.75 -9.84 -5.76
CA ILE A 381 -0.06 -10.88 -4.98
C ILE A 381 -0.32 -12.25 -5.60
N ALA A 382 0.59 -13.21 -5.35
CA ALA A 382 0.52 -14.57 -5.88
C ALA A 382 -0.84 -15.26 -5.64
N TYR A 383 -1.47 -14.98 -4.49
CA TYR A 383 -2.80 -15.48 -4.16
C TYR A 383 -3.87 -15.04 -5.17
N ASN A 384 -3.90 -13.75 -5.54
CA ASN A 384 -4.89 -13.20 -6.47
C ASN A 384 -4.71 -13.79 -7.87
N VAL A 385 -3.46 -13.94 -8.31
CA VAL A 385 -3.13 -14.53 -9.62
C VAL A 385 -3.59 -15.98 -9.66
N SER A 386 -3.25 -16.78 -8.64
CA SER A 386 -3.62 -18.19 -8.58
C SER A 386 -5.13 -18.38 -8.59
N LYS A 387 -5.87 -17.61 -7.79
CA LYS A 387 -7.34 -17.67 -7.72
C LYS A 387 -7.99 -17.27 -9.04
N GLY A 388 -7.53 -16.17 -9.66
CA GLY A 388 -8.06 -15.74 -10.95
C GLY A 388 -7.83 -16.76 -12.06
N LEU A 389 -6.66 -17.41 -12.10
CA LEU A 389 -6.36 -18.46 -13.07
C LEU A 389 -7.21 -19.73 -12.86
N ILE A 390 -7.47 -20.12 -11.61
CA ILE A 390 -8.34 -21.26 -11.29
C ILE A 390 -9.77 -20.97 -11.76
N GLU A 391 -10.27 -19.75 -11.50
CA GLU A 391 -11.60 -19.35 -11.89
C GLU A 391 -11.76 -19.24 -13.42
N LEU A 392 -10.72 -18.81 -14.14
CA LEU A 392 -10.66 -18.86 -15.60
C LEU A 392 -10.77 -20.28 -16.16
N GLU A 393 -10.09 -21.26 -15.55
CA GLU A 393 -10.23 -22.66 -15.96
C GLU A 393 -11.62 -23.22 -15.72
N SER A 394 -12.25 -22.85 -14.60
CA SER A 394 -13.62 -23.23 -14.29
C SER A 394 -14.59 -22.69 -15.34
N LEU A 395 -14.48 -21.40 -15.67
CA LEU A 395 -15.26 -20.73 -16.72
C LEU A 395 -15.09 -21.45 -18.06
N ILE A 396 -13.84 -21.75 -18.45
CA ILE A 396 -13.56 -22.39 -19.74
C ILE A 396 -14.12 -23.82 -19.78
N THR A 397 -14.06 -24.55 -18.68
CA THR A 397 -14.60 -25.91 -18.60
C THR A 397 -16.13 -25.90 -18.71
N GLU A 398 -16.78 -24.92 -18.09
CA GLU A 398 -18.23 -24.76 -18.09
C GLU A 398 -18.77 -24.34 -19.46
N HIS A 399 -18.19 -23.29 -20.06
CA HIS A 399 -18.72 -22.67 -21.28
C HIS A 399 -18.12 -23.21 -22.58
N PHE A 400 -16.91 -23.80 -22.53
CA PHE A 400 -16.21 -24.32 -23.71
C PHE A 400 -15.76 -25.78 -23.56
N PRO A 401 -16.66 -26.73 -23.21
CA PRO A 401 -16.28 -28.10 -22.87
C PRO A 401 -15.52 -28.84 -23.99
N ASN A 402 -15.83 -28.53 -25.25
CA ASN A 402 -15.24 -29.16 -26.44
C ASN A 402 -13.95 -28.47 -26.94
N LYS A 403 -13.63 -27.27 -26.44
CA LYS A 403 -12.47 -26.46 -26.86
C LYS A 403 -11.61 -25.98 -25.69
N LYS A 404 -11.76 -26.63 -24.52
CA LYS A 404 -11.15 -26.23 -23.25
C LYS A 404 -9.63 -25.97 -23.34
N GLN A 405 -8.88 -26.80 -24.07
CA GLN A 405 -7.44 -26.62 -24.22
C GLN A 405 -7.06 -25.41 -25.06
N GLU A 406 -7.73 -25.23 -26.21
CA GLU A 406 -7.53 -24.11 -27.13
C GLU A 406 -7.86 -22.78 -26.43
N LYS A 407 -9.02 -22.69 -25.77
CA LYS A 407 -9.47 -21.47 -25.07
C LYS A 407 -8.61 -21.16 -23.85
N LEU A 408 -8.13 -22.17 -23.11
CA LEU A 408 -7.20 -21.98 -21.99
C LEU A 408 -5.84 -21.46 -22.48
N GLN A 409 -5.33 -22.01 -23.58
CA GLN A 409 -4.08 -21.53 -24.16
C GLN A 409 -4.23 -20.07 -24.64
N LEU A 410 -5.35 -19.75 -25.30
CA LEU A 410 -5.64 -18.40 -25.79
C LEU A 410 -5.64 -17.35 -24.67
N ILE A 411 -6.35 -17.60 -23.55
CA ILE A 411 -6.38 -16.64 -22.44
C ILE A 411 -5.02 -16.55 -21.73
N ARG A 412 -4.26 -17.66 -21.68
CA ARG A 412 -2.89 -17.66 -21.13
C ARG A 412 -1.95 -16.85 -21.98
N ASP A 413 -1.98 -17.03 -23.29
CA ASP A 413 -1.15 -16.27 -24.24
C ASP A 413 -1.46 -14.77 -24.14
N PHE A 414 -2.75 -14.42 -24.02
CA PHE A 414 -3.16 -13.03 -23.78
C PHE A 414 -2.59 -12.46 -22.46
N LEU A 415 -2.73 -13.18 -21.34
CA LEU A 415 -2.18 -12.75 -20.05
C LEU A 415 -0.64 -12.64 -20.05
N ASN A 416 0.03 -13.46 -20.85
CA ASN A 416 1.49 -13.46 -20.99
C ASN A 416 2.02 -12.21 -21.71
N LEU A 417 1.15 -11.44 -22.39
CA LEU A 417 1.51 -10.14 -22.97
C LEU A 417 1.77 -9.07 -21.89
N CYS A 418 1.39 -9.30 -20.64
CA CYS A 418 1.73 -8.40 -19.54
C CYS A 418 3.21 -8.57 -19.15
N GLU A 419 4.04 -7.62 -19.61
CA GLU A 419 5.49 -7.59 -19.32
C GLU A 419 5.82 -6.97 -17.95
N THR A 420 4.83 -6.41 -17.25
CA THR A 420 5.04 -5.79 -15.94
C THR A 420 5.04 -6.85 -14.83
N PRO A 421 6.08 -6.92 -13.98
CA PRO A 421 6.13 -7.84 -12.86
C PRO A 421 5.04 -7.59 -11.81
N THR A 422 4.58 -8.68 -11.19
CA THR A 422 3.66 -8.62 -10.05
C THR A 422 4.34 -8.07 -8.80
N LYS A 423 3.58 -7.86 -7.70
CA LYS A 423 4.14 -7.46 -6.39
C LYS A 423 5.26 -8.39 -5.89
N SER A 424 5.28 -9.64 -6.36
CA SER A 424 6.30 -10.64 -6.02
C SER A 424 7.56 -10.58 -6.88
N GLY A 425 7.63 -9.67 -7.86
CA GLY A 425 8.72 -9.58 -8.84
C GLY A 425 8.62 -10.60 -9.99
N ARG A 426 7.59 -11.47 -10.00
CA ARG A 426 7.36 -12.48 -11.05
C ARG A 426 6.41 -11.98 -12.14
N LEU A 427 6.60 -12.40 -13.38
CA LEU A 427 5.68 -12.14 -14.50
C LEU A 427 4.48 -13.09 -14.44
N LEU A 428 3.36 -12.74 -15.07
CA LEU A 428 2.16 -13.60 -15.09
C LEU A 428 2.41 -14.97 -15.71
N LYS A 429 3.29 -15.04 -16.73
CA LYS A 429 3.71 -16.29 -17.37
C LYS A 429 4.42 -17.26 -16.43
N ASP A 430 5.00 -16.77 -15.33
CA ASP A 430 5.74 -17.59 -14.36
C ASP A 430 4.81 -18.22 -13.30
N PHE A 431 3.49 -17.93 -13.34
CA PHE A 431 2.51 -18.48 -12.42
C PHE A 431 1.83 -19.73 -13.01
N GLU A 432 2.20 -20.87 -12.44
CA GLU A 432 1.54 -22.15 -12.70
C GLU A 432 0.40 -22.41 -11.70
N ILE A 433 -0.65 -23.09 -12.16
CA ILE A 433 -1.71 -23.66 -11.31
C ILE A 433 -1.87 -25.15 -11.62
N ASP A 434 -2.43 -25.91 -10.68
CA ASP A 434 -2.83 -27.30 -10.91
C ASP A 434 -4.03 -27.33 -11.86
N SER A 435 -3.74 -27.42 -13.16
CA SER A 435 -4.76 -27.35 -14.20
C SER A 435 -5.66 -28.58 -14.20
N THR A 436 -6.96 -28.36 -14.26
CA THR A 436 -7.96 -29.44 -14.43
C THR A 436 -8.16 -29.81 -15.90
N ILE A 437 -7.83 -28.88 -16.81
CA ILE A 437 -7.95 -29.04 -18.28
C ILE A 437 -6.71 -29.71 -18.86
N ASN A 438 -5.52 -29.32 -18.39
CA ASN A 438 -4.23 -29.92 -18.72
C ASN A 438 -3.60 -30.49 -17.43
N PRO A 439 -4.18 -31.57 -16.86
CA PRO A 439 -3.62 -32.16 -15.65
C PRO A 439 -2.19 -32.59 -15.92
N LYS A 440 -1.23 -31.96 -15.21
CA LYS A 440 0.14 -32.46 -15.19
C LYS A 440 0.10 -33.90 -14.67
N ASP A 441 1.01 -34.74 -15.17
CA ASP A 441 1.21 -36.09 -14.67
C ASP A 441 1.19 -36.11 -13.14
N LYS A 442 0.51 -37.10 -12.56
CA LYS A 442 0.29 -37.21 -11.11
C LYS A 442 1.62 -36.95 -10.39
N ILE A 443 1.72 -35.77 -9.77
CA ILE A 443 2.93 -35.38 -9.08
C ILE A 443 3.04 -36.27 -7.85
N ASN A 444 3.97 -37.21 -7.86
CA ASN A 444 4.34 -37.93 -6.66
C ASN A 444 4.92 -36.93 -5.68
N THR A 445 4.33 -36.83 -4.49
CA THR A 445 4.80 -35.93 -3.43
C THR A 445 5.07 -36.66 -2.13
N MET A 446 6.06 -36.18 -1.38
CA MET A 446 6.30 -36.58 0.02
C MET A 446 5.92 -35.43 0.94
N ALA A 447 5.05 -35.69 1.93
CA ALA A 447 4.59 -34.68 2.88
C ALA A 447 5.45 -34.66 4.15
N PHE A 448 5.76 -33.46 4.63
CA PHE A 448 6.49 -33.17 5.85
C PHE A 448 5.67 -32.22 6.73
N GLN A 449 5.66 -32.45 8.04
CA GLN A 449 5.01 -31.53 8.97
C GLN A 449 5.94 -30.38 9.31
N GLY A 450 5.46 -29.17 9.09
CA GLY A 450 6.18 -27.95 9.39
C GLY A 450 5.33 -26.94 10.13
N TYR A 451 5.94 -25.80 10.43
CA TYR A 451 5.24 -24.65 10.96
C TYR A 451 5.67 -23.38 10.20
N SER A 452 4.71 -22.50 9.96
CA SER A 452 5.01 -21.11 9.62
C SER A 452 4.97 -20.26 10.88
N LYS A 453 5.74 -19.17 10.91
CA LYS A 453 5.70 -18.19 11.99
C LYS A 453 5.18 -16.88 11.43
N ALA A 454 4.07 -16.40 12.00
CA ALA A 454 3.59 -15.05 11.77
C ALA A 454 3.45 -14.35 13.12
N ASN A 455 4.21 -13.28 13.29
CA ASN A 455 4.19 -12.43 14.50
C ASN A 455 4.43 -13.23 15.80
N GLY A 456 5.42 -14.13 15.80
CA GLY A 456 5.81 -14.92 16.98
C GLY A 456 4.97 -16.19 17.22
N LYS A 457 3.73 -16.25 16.71
CA LYS A 457 2.86 -17.44 16.79
C LYS A 457 3.22 -18.46 15.69
N LYS A 458 3.21 -19.75 16.03
CA LYS A 458 3.40 -20.87 15.10
C LYS A 458 2.05 -21.33 14.56
N TYR A 459 2.01 -21.63 13.28
CA TYR A 459 0.86 -22.23 12.61
C TYR A 459 1.34 -23.48 11.91
N ASP A 460 0.66 -24.60 12.15
CA ASP A 460 1.00 -25.86 11.50
C ASP A 460 0.77 -25.74 9.99
N VAL A 461 1.73 -26.27 9.23
CA VAL A 461 1.74 -26.24 7.78
C VAL A 461 2.32 -27.56 7.29
N THR A 462 1.60 -28.25 6.42
CA THR A 462 2.16 -29.41 5.71
C THR A 462 2.89 -28.94 4.46
N VAL A 463 4.19 -29.22 4.36
CA VAL A 463 5.02 -28.93 3.17
C VAL A 463 5.13 -30.21 2.35
N LYS A 464 4.88 -30.14 1.04
CA LYS A 464 4.93 -31.30 0.14
C LYS A 464 6.08 -31.14 -0.85
N PHE A 465 7.03 -32.08 -0.84
CA PHE A 465 8.12 -32.12 -1.81
C PHE A 465 7.65 -32.80 -3.09
N ASN A 466 7.99 -32.25 -4.25
CA ASN A 466 7.73 -32.81 -5.57
C ASN A 466 8.77 -33.91 -5.92
N LEU A 467 8.45 -35.17 -5.62
CA LEU A 467 9.31 -36.31 -5.93
C LEU A 467 9.44 -36.57 -7.44
N THR A 468 8.46 -36.14 -8.24
CA THR A 468 8.50 -36.27 -9.69
C THR A 468 9.63 -35.40 -10.26
N LYS A 469 9.76 -34.16 -9.77
CA LYS A 469 10.87 -33.28 -10.10
C LYS A 469 12.20 -33.85 -9.61
N LEU A 470 12.21 -34.48 -8.43
CA LEU A 470 13.42 -35.05 -7.84
C LEU A 470 13.82 -36.43 -8.36
N ALA A 471 13.03 -37.04 -9.26
CA ALA A 471 13.19 -38.43 -9.70
C ALA A 471 14.64 -38.82 -10.10
N PRO A 472 15.43 -37.99 -10.81
CA PRO A 472 16.83 -38.31 -11.14
C PRO A 472 17.75 -38.56 -9.93
N LEU A 473 17.38 -38.06 -8.74
CA LEU A 473 18.16 -38.19 -7.50
C LEU A 473 17.65 -39.30 -6.57
N LEU A 474 16.48 -39.88 -6.84
CA LEU A 474 15.79 -40.83 -5.95
C LEU A 474 16.19 -42.28 -6.27
N LYS A 475 17.42 -42.67 -5.92
CA LYS A 475 17.85 -44.08 -6.01
C LYS A 475 17.56 -44.84 -4.71
N PRO A 476 17.06 -46.10 -4.77
CA PRO A 476 16.86 -46.93 -3.59
C PRO A 476 18.15 -47.04 -2.76
N ASN A 477 18.01 -46.98 -1.43
CA ASN A 477 19.13 -47.06 -0.47
C ASN A 477 20.20 -45.96 -0.61
N SER A 478 19.92 -44.87 -1.32
CA SER A 478 20.84 -43.75 -1.41
C SER A 478 20.83 -42.88 -0.15
N VAL A 479 21.86 -42.05 -0.01
CA VAL A 479 21.95 -40.98 1.00
C VAL A 479 20.70 -40.10 0.99
N LEU A 480 20.24 -39.63 -0.18
CA LEU A 480 19.09 -38.73 -0.27
C LEU A 480 17.78 -39.41 0.15
N VAL A 481 17.51 -40.62 -0.33
CA VAL A 481 16.27 -41.34 0.02
C VAL A 481 16.24 -41.67 1.50
N THR A 482 17.37 -42.09 2.07
CA THR A 482 17.52 -42.32 3.52
C THR A 482 17.24 -41.04 4.31
N ALA A 483 17.82 -39.91 3.88
CA ALA A 483 17.63 -38.62 4.53
C ALA A 483 16.17 -38.13 4.47
N LEU A 484 15.48 -38.30 3.32
CA LEU A 484 14.08 -37.90 3.17
C LEU A 484 13.14 -38.74 4.05
N ASN A 485 13.33 -40.06 4.11
CA ASN A 485 12.51 -40.94 4.97
C ASN A 485 12.71 -40.63 6.47
N ASN A 486 13.96 -40.38 6.88
CA ASN A 486 14.28 -40.01 8.25
C ASN A 486 13.74 -38.62 8.60
N LEU A 487 13.80 -37.66 7.66
CA LEU A 487 13.19 -36.34 7.83
C LEU A 487 11.66 -36.43 7.95
N GLN A 488 11.00 -37.28 7.15
CA GLN A 488 9.56 -37.48 7.22
C GLN A 488 9.14 -38.04 8.59
N THR A 489 9.87 -39.04 9.07
CA THR A 489 9.65 -39.63 10.39
C THR A 489 9.88 -38.62 11.50
N HIS A 490 10.95 -37.81 11.40
CA HIS A 490 11.27 -36.79 12.39
C HIS A 490 10.22 -35.67 12.46
N THR A 491 9.79 -35.17 11.30
CA THR A 491 8.82 -34.08 11.24
C THR A 491 7.45 -34.48 11.77
N ALA A 492 7.08 -35.76 11.68
CA ALA A 492 5.83 -36.28 12.26
C ALA A 492 5.69 -36.04 13.78
N THR A 493 6.80 -36.01 14.52
CA THR A 493 6.82 -35.73 15.95
C THR A 493 7.31 -34.32 16.28
N THR A 494 8.16 -33.75 15.42
CA THR A 494 8.84 -32.47 15.66
C THR A 494 8.74 -31.58 14.41
N PRO A 495 7.67 -30.78 14.26
CA PRO A 495 7.49 -29.92 13.08
C PRO A 495 8.65 -28.94 12.89
N MET A 496 9.08 -28.76 11.64
CA MET A 496 10.20 -27.87 11.27
C MET A 496 9.73 -26.55 10.63
N PRO A 497 10.53 -25.46 10.65
CA PRO A 497 10.16 -24.24 9.94
C PRO A 497 9.89 -24.51 8.45
N ALA A 498 8.70 -24.13 7.96
CA ALA A 498 8.31 -24.33 6.56
C ALA A 498 9.33 -23.75 5.56
N PRO A 499 9.92 -22.56 5.77
CA PRO A 499 10.98 -22.07 4.90
C PRO A 499 12.19 -23.00 4.81
N SER A 500 12.59 -23.64 5.92
CA SER A 500 13.72 -24.59 5.90
C SER A 500 13.43 -25.84 5.09
N LEU A 501 12.19 -26.35 5.15
CA LEU A 501 11.75 -27.48 4.32
C LEU A 501 11.72 -27.10 2.84
N SER A 502 11.10 -25.97 2.51
CA SER A 502 11.08 -25.44 1.14
C SER A 502 12.48 -25.15 0.60
N ASP A 503 13.41 -24.72 1.47
CA ASP A 503 14.78 -24.43 1.08
C ASP A 503 15.55 -25.70 0.69
N ILE A 504 15.31 -26.83 1.36
CA ILE A 504 15.91 -28.12 1.01
C ILE A 504 15.41 -28.57 -0.37
N GLU A 505 14.09 -28.57 -0.59
CA GLU A 505 13.50 -28.96 -1.87
C GLU A 505 14.03 -28.10 -3.02
N ARG A 506 14.09 -26.77 -2.81
CA ARG A 506 14.57 -25.83 -3.82
C ARG A 506 16.04 -26.05 -4.17
N THR A 507 16.90 -26.28 -3.17
CA THR A 507 18.32 -26.55 -3.38
C THR A 507 18.52 -27.88 -4.13
N LEU A 508 17.74 -28.91 -3.82
CA LEU A 508 17.75 -30.16 -4.60
C LEU A 508 17.30 -29.95 -6.05
N GLY A 509 16.31 -29.07 -6.26
CA GLY A 509 15.88 -28.64 -7.60
C GLY A 509 17.02 -28.00 -8.40
N TYR A 510 17.84 -27.14 -7.80
CA TYR A 510 18.99 -26.54 -8.48
C TYR A 510 20.02 -27.58 -8.96
N VAL A 511 20.23 -28.66 -8.21
CA VAL A 511 21.13 -29.76 -8.61
C VAL A 511 20.61 -30.51 -9.85
N ILE A 512 19.30 -30.49 -10.09
CA ILE A 512 18.66 -31.14 -11.24
C ILE A 512 18.63 -30.21 -12.44
N ASP A 513 18.22 -28.96 -12.23
CA ASP A 513 17.95 -27.98 -13.29
C ASP A 513 19.24 -27.25 -13.77
N THR A 514 20.40 -27.52 -13.15
CA THR A 514 21.67 -26.87 -13.51
C THR A 514 22.21 -27.32 -14.88
N SER A 515 22.78 -26.37 -15.62
CA SER A 515 23.57 -26.64 -16.83
C SER A 515 25.03 -27.00 -16.53
N LEU A 516 25.49 -26.84 -15.28
CA LEU A 516 26.85 -27.19 -14.87
C LEU A 516 27.03 -28.69 -14.67
N GLU A 517 28.31 -29.09 -14.66
CA GLU A 517 28.69 -30.42 -14.19
C GLU A 517 28.19 -30.61 -12.76
N SER A 518 27.44 -31.69 -12.54
CA SER A 518 26.80 -32.02 -11.26
C SER A 518 27.11 -33.45 -10.82
N ALA A 519 28.12 -34.08 -11.42
CA ALA A 519 28.43 -35.50 -11.22
C ALA A 519 28.80 -35.84 -9.77
N GLN A 520 29.59 -35.00 -9.09
CA GLN A 520 30.07 -35.22 -7.71
C GLN A 520 28.94 -35.03 -6.70
N ILE A 521 28.12 -33.97 -6.83
CA ILE A 521 26.96 -33.78 -5.94
C ILE A 521 25.89 -34.86 -6.17
N LYS A 522 25.67 -35.27 -7.44
CA LYS A 522 24.77 -36.39 -7.76
C LYS A 522 25.29 -37.71 -7.22
N HIS A 523 26.60 -37.93 -7.26
CA HIS A 523 27.23 -39.13 -6.68
C HIS A 523 26.93 -39.23 -5.18
N ILE A 524 27.16 -38.17 -4.39
CA ILE A 524 26.86 -38.24 -2.95
C ILE A 524 25.37 -38.39 -2.63
N LEU A 525 24.46 -37.88 -3.48
CA LEU A 525 23.01 -37.98 -3.24
C LEU A 525 22.43 -39.34 -3.66
N THR A 526 23.01 -39.98 -4.68
CA THR A 526 22.47 -41.19 -5.31
C THR A 526 23.19 -42.49 -4.93
N SER A 527 24.37 -42.41 -4.33
CA SER A 527 25.09 -43.59 -3.81
C SER A 527 24.64 -43.96 -2.40
N PRO A 528 24.79 -45.24 -1.98
CA PRO A 528 24.67 -45.65 -0.59
C PRO A 528 25.72 -44.98 0.30
N LEU A 529 25.37 -44.63 1.54
CA LEU A 529 26.31 -43.97 2.46
C LEU A 529 27.56 -44.83 2.78
N SER A 530 27.43 -46.15 2.73
CA SER A 530 28.53 -47.11 2.96
C SER A 530 29.60 -47.10 1.87
N GLU A 531 29.31 -46.52 0.70
CA GLU A 531 30.22 -46.45 -0.45
C GLU A 531 30.90 -45.09 -0.57
N LEU A 532 30.64 -44.17 0.35
CA LEU A 532 31.09 -42.77 0.29
C LEU A 532 32.10 -42.46 1.39
N GLU A 533 33.16 -41.75 1.01
CA GLU A 533 34.19 -41.25 1.92
C GLU A 533 34.03 -39.74 2.18
N GLN A 534 34.76 -39.22 3.17
CA GLN A 534 34.81 -37.77 3.42
C GLN A 534 35.23 -36.95 2.19
N ARG A 535 36.05 -37.52 1.31
CA ARG A 535 36.48 -36.87 0.07
C ARG A 535 35.30 -36.60 -0.86
N ASP A 536 34.39 -37.56 -1.01
CA ASP A 536 33.24 -37.43 -1.92
C ASP A 536 32.31 -36.31 -1.47
N PHE A 537 32.07 -36.19 -0.16
CA PHE A 537 31.30 -35.08 0.42
C PHE A 537 31.99 -33.72 0.21
N ARG A 538 33.32 -33.63 0.33
CA ARG A 538 34.04 -32.38 0.05
C ARG A 538 33.90 -31.93 -1.40
N LEU A 539 34.07 -32.86 -2.34
CA LEU A 539 33.94 -32.57 -3.77
C LEU A 539 32.49 -32.27 -4.17
N GLY A 540 31.54 -33.05 -3.64
CA GLY A 540 30.11 -32.83 -3.88
C GLY A 540 29.62 -31.49 -3.33
N PHE A 541 30.06 -31.08 -2.13
CA PHE A 541 29.68 -29.77 -1.58
C PHE A 541 30.36 -28.59 -2.28
N ALA A 542 31.59 -28.75 -2.78
CA ALA A 542 32.22 -27.72 -3.62
C ALA A 542 31.39 -27.49 -4.90
N GLN A 543 31.02 -28.57 -5.60
CA GLN A 543 30.20 -28.51 -6.80
C GLN A 543 28.77 -27.99 -6.52
N LEU A 544 28.21 -28.30 -5.35
CA LEU A 544 26.96 -27.68 -4.90
C LEU A 544 27.09 -26.16 -4.80
N GLU A 545 28.19 -25.65 -4.24
CA GLU A 545 28.42 -24.21 -4.14
C GLU A 545 28.65 -23.57 -5.51
N ASP A 546 29.22 -24.28 -6.50
CA ASP A 546 29.26 -23.84 -7.91
C ASP A 546 27.87 -23.69 -8.50
N ILE A 547 27.01 -24.69 -8.33
CA ILE A 547 25.62 -24.66 -8.82
C ILE A 547 24.82 -23.52 -8.17
N ILE A 548 25.00 -23.29 -6.87
CA ILE A 548 24.33 -22.22 -6.11
C ILE A 548 24.81 -20.84 -6.57
N ASP A 549 26.08 -20.70 -6.96
CA ASP A 549 26.67 -19.40 -7.32
C ASP A 549 26.15 -18.85 -8.65
N GLU A 550 25.82 -19.72 -9.59
CA GLU A 550 25.18 -19.36 -10.86
C GLU A 550 23.72 -18.91 -10.73
N GLN A 551 23.05 -19.27 -9.63
CA GLN A 551 21.67 -18.85 -9.43
C GLN A 551 21.62 -17.37 -9.07
N ASP A 552 20.66 -16.62 -9.65
CA ASP A 552 20.38 -15.24 -9.25
C ASP A 552 19.67 -15.20 -7.89
N ILE A 553 20.45 -15.43 -6.83
CA ILE A 553 19.97 -15.48 -5.45
C ILE A 553 20.86 -14.62 -4.54
N GLN A 554 20.22 -13.83 -3.69
CA GLN A 554 20.92 -12.92 -2.78
C GLN A 554 21.62 -13.63 -1.61
N LEU A 555 21.07 -14.76 -1.12
CA LEU A 555 21.57 -15.49 0.05
C LEU A 555 21.97 -16.92 -0.35
N LYS A 556 23.26 -17.11 -0.65
CA LYS A 556 23.87 -18.36 -1.13
C LYS A 556 24.35 -19.25 0.02
N ALA A 557 24.97 -18.68 1.05
CA ALA A 557 25.46 -19.39 2.23
C ALA A 557 24.38 -20.20 2.97
N PRO A 558 23.16 -19.67 3.23
CA PRO A 558 22.11 -20.44 3.89
C PRO A 558 21.64 -21.65 3.07
N ARG A 559 21.75 -21.60 1.74
CA ARG A 559 21.35 -22.69 0.83
C ARG A 559 22.32 -23.86 0.91
N SER A 560 23.61 -23.57 0.80
CA SER A 560 24.68 -24.57 1.01
C SER A 560 24.58 -25.18 2.41
N GLN A 561 24.47 -24.34 3.43
CA GLN A 561 24.38 -24.81 4.82
C GLN A 561 23.11 -25.65 5.07
N GLY A 562 21.98 -25.26 4.50
CA GLY A 562 20.70 -25.96 4.64
C GLY A 562 20.79 -27.41 4.18
N LEU A 563 21.31 -27.65 2.97
CA LEU A 563 21.45 -29.02 2.44
C LEU A 563 22.47 -29.84 3.24
N ARG A 564 23.63 -29.25 3.61
CA ARG A 564 24.65 -29.94 4.43
C ARG A 564 24.10 -30.37 5.79
N THR A 565 23.32 -29.49 6.43
CA THR A 565 22.69 -29.75 7.73
C THR A 565 21.63 -30.83 7.61
N PHE A 566 20.80 -30.78 6.56
CA PHE A 566 19.82 -31.81 6.25
C PHE A 566 20.46 -33.19 6.12
N LEU A 567 21.51 -33.32 5.29
CA LEU A 567 22.22 -34.58 5.12
C LEU A 567 22.86 -35.05 6.44
N SER A 568 23.53 -34.15 7.16
CA SER A 568 24.19 -34.51 8.42
C SER A 568 23.25 -34.98 9.52
N ASN A 569 22.00 -34.49 9.55
CA ASN A 569 21.03 -34.86 10.58
C ASN A 569 20.22 -36.11 10.21
N HIS A 570 20.04 -36.39 8.91
CA HIS A 570 19.07 -37.38 8.46
C HIS A 570 19.66 -38.50 7.60
N ALA A 571 20.84 -38.35 7.00
CA ALA A 571 21.42 -39.40 6.17
C ALA A 571 22.21 -40.47 6.94
N GLY A 572 22.71 -40.14 8.15
CA GLY A 572 23.58 -41.00 8.95
C GLY A 572 25.01 -40.47 9.06
N LYS A 573 25.96 -41.34 9.41
CA LYS A 573 27.38 -41.01 9.60
C LYS A 573 28.28 -41.70 8.57
N ILE A 574 29.27 -40.98 8.07
CA ILE A 574 30.33 -41.52 7.18
C ILE A 574 31.10 -42.59 7.96
N ASN A 575 31.17 -43.80 7.40
CA ASN A 575 31.75 -44.99 8.04
C ASN A 575 31.18 -45.28 9.46
N GLY A 576 29.93 -44.85 9.73
CA GLY A 576 29.29 -45.00 11.04
C GLY A 576 29.83 -44.10 12.15
N LEU A 577 30.86 -43.28 11.89
CA LEU A 577 31.59 -42.54 12.93
C LEU A 577 31.54 -41.02 12.78
N ILE A 578 31.62 -40.51 11.55
CA ILE A 578 31.80 -39.08 11.28
C ILE A 578 30.51 -38.46 10.79
N ASP A 579 30.02 -37.43 11.47
CA ASP A 579 28.90 -36.63 10.97
C ASP A 579 29.28 -35.99 9.62
N ILE A 580 28.38 -35.99 8.64
CA ILE A 580 28.66 -35.45 7.29
C ILE A 580 29.12 -33.99 7.34
N LYS A 581 28.61 -33.19 8.28
CA LYS A 581 29.08 -31.80 8.50
C LYS A 581 30.58 -31.68 8.85
N ASN A 582 31.18 -32.76 9.35
CA ASN A 582 32.58 -32.85 9.76
C ASN A 582 33.47 -33.51 8.69
N CYS A 583 33.03 -33.59 7.42
CA CYS A 583 33.82 -34.14 6.31
C CYS A 583 35.03 -33.29 5.89
N GLY A 584 35.30 -32.17 6.58
CA GLY A 584 36.40 -31.25 6.26
C GLY A 584 36.13 -30.30 5.09
N PHE A 585 34.86 -30.08 4.72
CA PHE A 585 34.48 -29.11 3.71
C PHE A 585 34.39 -27.68 4.28
N ASN A 586 35.12 -26.74 3.68
CA ASN A 586 35.07 -25.32 4.00
C ASN A 586 34.28 -24.57 2.91
N SER A 587 33.18 -23.94 3.30
CA SER A 587 32.32 -23.15 2.41
C SER A 587 33.05 -21.89 1.94
N ARG A 588 32.93 -21.55 0.65
CA ARG A 588 33.42 -20.27 0.13
C ARG A 588 32.46 -19.12 0.40
N PHE A 589 31.19 -19.45 0.61
CA PHE A 589 30.16 -18.47 0.95
C PHE A 589 30.33 -17.99 2.40
N SER A 590 30.24 -16.67 2.57
CA SER A 590 30.29 -16.00 3.87
C SER A 590 28.89 -15.54 4.25
N ALA A 591 28.27 -16.27 5.18
CA ALA A 591 26.94 -15.91 5.67
C ALA A 591 26.88 -14.51 6.31
N SER A 592 28.01 -13.98 6.78
CA SER A 592 28.13 -12.62 7.33
C SER A 592 28.13 -11.53 6.26
N ASP A 593 28.67 -11.80 5.07
CA ASP A 593 28.81 -10.82 3.99
C ASP A 593 27.53 -10.74 3.14
N GLU A 594 26.85 -11.87 2.94
CA GLU A 594 25.62 -11.95 2.14
C GLU A 594 24.38 -11.40 2.85
N MET A 595 24.33 -11.45 4.19
CA MET A 595 23.15 -11.03 4.95
C MET A 595 22.95 -9.50 5.00
N ASN A 596 23.77 -8.71 4.30
CA ASN A 596 23.73 -7.24 4.32
C ASN A 596 23.50 -6.74 5.75
N ALA A 597 24.20 -7.33 6.71
CA ALA A 597 23.77 -7.27 8.10
C ALA A 597 23.77 -5.81 8.52
N GLN A 598 22.59 -5.22 8.61
CA GLN A 598 22.39 -3.90 9.17
C GLN A 598 22.58 -4.09 10.67
N LYS A 599 23.79 -3.78 11.13
CA LYS A 599 24.32 -4.36 12.37
C LYS A 599 23.89 -3.57 13.62
N LEU A 600 23.52 -2.30 13.54
CA LEU A 600 22.98 -1.47 14.64
C LEU A 600 22.05 -0.36 14.10
N ILE A 601 21.36 0.36 14.99
CA ILE A 601 20.52 1.52 14.63
C ILE A 601 21.44 2.73 14.43
N GLU A 602 21.48 3.27 13.21
CA GLU A 602 22.26 4.47 12.89
C GLU A 602 21.53 5.70 13.44
N PRO A 603 22.19 6.55 14.25
CA PRO A 603 21.58 7.77 14.75
C PRO A 603 21.37 8.77 13.62
N VAL A 604 20.27 9.52 13.73
CA VAL A 604 19.94 10.61 12.82
C VAL A 604 19.96 11.96 13.54
N ASP A 605 20.13 13.03 12.78
CA ASP A 605 19.95 14.39 13.26
C ASP A 605 18.47 14.79 13.35
N GLU A 606 18.20 16.08 13.54
CA GLU A 606 16.84 16.63 13.63
C GLU A 606 16.08 16.65 12.29
N ASN A 607 16.79 16.58 11.17
CA ASN A 607 16.23 16.53 9.82
C ASN A 607 16.01 15.09 9.34
N GLY A 608 16.55 14.10 10.06
CA GLY A 608 16.47 12.68 9.72
C GLY A 608 17.67 12.18 8.92
N ASP A 609 18.69 13.01 8.77
CA ASP A 609 19.92 12.65 8.07
C ASP A 609 20.83 11.81 8.99
N VAL A 610 21.42 10.75 8.42
CA VAL A 610 22.29 9.83 9.17
C VAL A 610 23.55 10.56 9.62
N LEU A 611 23.85 10.46 10.92
CA LEU A 611 25.05 11.09 11.47
C LEU A 611 26.31 10.31 11.07
N PRO A 612 27.40 11.02 10.71
CA PRO A 612 28.67 10.39 10.40
C PRO A 612 29.21 9.66 11.62
N SER A 613 29.92 8.57 11.36
CA SER A 613 30.47 7.75 12.43
C SER A 613 31.61 8.48 13.16
N PRO A 614 31.68 8.45 14.50
CA PRO A 614 32.72 9.16 15.25
C PRO A 614 34.15 8.68 14.91
N ILE A 615 34.30 7.49 14.34
CA ILE A 615 35.57 6.92 13.85
C ILE A 615 36.11 7.60 12.60
N GLN A 616 35.28 8.36 11.86
CA GLN A 616 35.70 9.08 10.66
C GLN A 616 36.41 10.40 10.98
N ASN A 617 36.30 10.88 12.22
CA ASN A 617 36.91 12.12 12.67
C ASN A 617 38.24 11.83 13.38
N GLN A 618 39.28 12.60 13.06
CA GLN A 618 40.59 12.50 13.73
C GLN A 618 40.44 12.86 15.23
N GLN A 619 40.74 11.92 16.13
CA GLN A 619 40.59 12.10 17.59
C GLN A 619 41.94 12.38 18.27
N GLN A 620 41.95 13.12 19.38
CA GLN A 620 43.19 13.42 20.13
C GLN A 620 43.57 12.27 21.09
N SER A 621 42.61 11.45 21.53
CA SER A 621 42.87 10.30 22.40
C SER A 621 41.85 9.15 22.27
N LEU A 622 42.24 7.94 22.70
CA LEU A 622 41.35 6.77 22.77
C LEU A 622 40.17 6.96 23.74
N SER A 623 40.36 7.72 24.81
CA SER A 623 39.31 8.04 25.79
C SER A 623 38.17 8.86 25.16
N GLU A 624 38.54 9.86 24.34
CA GLU A 624 37.58 10.66 23.59
C GLU A 624 36.84 9.85 22.52
N LEU A 625 37.55 8.97 21.81
CA LEU A 625 36.93 8.06 20.85
C LEU A 625 35.86 7.18 21.52
N ARG A 626 36.17 6.58 22.68
CA ARG A 626 35.22 5.75 23.44
C ARG A 626 33.99 6.53 23.87
N LYS A 627 34.19 7.74 24.40
CA LYS A 627 33.07 8.63 24.80
C LYS A 627 32.17 8.98 23.61
N ASN A 628 32.77 9.27 22.46
CA ASN A 628 32.03 9.64 21.24
C ASN A 628 31.28 8.43 20.65
N VAL A 629 31.88 7.24 20.65
CA VAL A 629 31.23 5.99 20.25
C VAL A 629 30.07 5.63 21.18
N GLN A 630 30.25 5.79 22.50
CA GLN A 630 29.17 5.57 23.46
C GLN A 630 28.00 6.54 23.23
N ALA A 631 28.27 7.84 23.11
CA ALA A 631 27.24 8.85 22.82
C ALA A 631 26.50 8.56 21.49
N TYR A 632 27.24 8.08 20.48
CA TYR A 632 26.68 7.67 19.19
C TYR A 632 25.70 6.49 19.33
N PHE A 633 25.99 5.50 20.19
CA PHE A 633 25.09 4.37 20.43
C PHE A 633 23.91 4.70 21.37
N GLU A 634 24.06 5.66 22.28
CA GLU A 634 22.97 6.09 23.18
C GLU A 634 21.92 6.94 22.46
N LYS A 635 22.35 7.80 21.54
CA LYS A 635 21.49 8.75 20.82
C LYS A 635 20.22 8.13 20.21
N PRO A 636 20.26 7.03 19.43
CA PRO A 636 19.06 6.47 18.81
C PRO A 636 18.09 5.88 19.84
N ILE A 637 18.60 5.28 20.92
CA ILE A 637 17.75 4.76 22.01
C ILE A 637 17.07 5.91 22.74
N ASN A 638 17.80 6.99 23.04
CA ASN A 638 17.24 8.17 23.69
C ASN A 638 16.17 8.85 22.82
N GLN A 639 16.38 8.96 21.50
CA GLN A 639 15.37 9.47 20.57
C GLN A 639 14.09 8.62 20.60
N ILE A 640 14.23 7.29 20.55
CA ILE A 640 13.09 6.36 20.59
C ILE A 640 12.35 6.43 21.94
N LEU A 641 13.07 6.47 23.07
CA LEU A 641 12.46 6.59 24.40
C LEU A 641 11.75 7.93 24.59
N ASN A 642 12.32 9.02 24.07
CA ASN A 642 11.68 10.34 24.07
C ASN A 642 10.40 10.37 23.24
N ALA A 643 10.39 9.76 22.05
CA ALA A 643 9.16 9.58 21.26
C ALA A 643 8.12 8.76 22.03
N CYS A 644 8.53 7.66 22.67
CA CYS A 644 7.65 6.87 23.52
C CYS A 644 7.04 7.69 24.67
N LYS A 645 7.83 8.58 25.28
CA LYS A 645 7.34 9.47 26.34
C LYS A 645 6.29 10.45 25.81
N LYS A 646 6.56 11.10 24.66
CA LYS A 646 5.61 12.00 24.01
C LYS A 646 4.30 11.29 23.64
N GLU A 647 4.37 10.04 23.18
CA GLU A 647 3.17 9.24 22.87
C GLU A 647 2.32 8.94 24.12
N VAL A 648 2.96 8.68 25.26
CA VAL A 648 2.27 8.52 26.55
C VAL A 648 1.61 9.82 26.99
N GLU A 649 2.29 10.95 26.82
CA GLU A 649 1.72 12.27 27.11
C GLU A 649 0.51 12.56 26.22
N CYS A 650 0.59 12.26 24.92
CA CYS A 650 -0.55 12.35 24.00
C CYS A 650 -1.70 11.41 24.41
N TYR A 651 -1.41 10.19 24.84
CA TYR A 651 -2.44 9.25 25.33
C TYR A 651 -3.12 9.76 26.60
N LYS A 652 -2.36 10.23 27.59
CA LYS A 652 -2.90 10.82 28.83
C LYS A 652 -3.75 12.05 28.52
N GLN A 653 -3.28 12.92 27.62
CA GLN A 653 -4.05 14.07 27.16
C GLN A 653 -5.37 13.61 26.55
N LEU A 654 -5.34 12.66 25.61
CA LEU A 654 -6.52 12.12 24.94
C LEU A 654 -7.55 11.56 25.94
N VAL A 655 -7.09 10.70 26.85
CA VAL A 655 -7.94 10.07 27.87
C VAL A 655 -8.50 11.15 28.80
N SER A 656 -7.68 12.06 29.32
CA SER A 656 -8.14 13.12 30.22
C SER A 656 -9.18 14.04 29.56
N THR A 657 -8.99 14.41 28.29
CA THR A 657 -9.93 15.26 27.55
C THR A 657 -11.29 14.56 27.40
N PHE A 658 -11.31 13.31 26.98
CA PHE A 658 -12.56 12.63 26.63
C PHE A 658 -13.23 11.88 27.78
N ASN A 659 -12.51 11.51 28.84
CA ASN A 659 -13.09 10.91 30.03
C ASN A 659 -14.10 11.84 30.69
N THR A 660 -13.86 13.16 30.69
CA THR A 660 -14.83 14.13 31.22
C THR A 660 -16.21 14.07 30.56
N TYR A 661 -16.30 13.57 29.32
CA TYR A 661 -17.56 13.40 28.58
C TYR A 661 -18.13 11.98 28.69
N THR A 662 -17.43 11.04 29.31
CA THR A 662 -17.88 9.62 29.41
C THR A 662 -18.06 9.16 30.86
N GLU A 663 -17.40 9.82 31.81
CA GLU A 663 -17.56 9.59 33.24
C GLU A 663 -18.99 9.88 33.71
N LYS A 664 -19.39 9.13 34.73
CA LYS A 664 -20.67 9.21 35.42
C LYS A 664 -20.43 9.46 36.90
N ASP A 665 -21.29 10.25 37.52
CA ASP A 665 -21.32 10.46 38.95
C ASP A 665 -21.85 9.22 39.70
N GLU A 666 -21.93 9.31 41.03
CA GLU A 666 -22.44 8.25 41.90
C GLU A 666 -23.90 7.87 41.61
N ASN A 667 -24.66 8.74 40.95
CA ASN A 667 -26.05 8.52 40.54
C ASN A 667 -26.17 7.96 39.10
N GLY A 668 -25.03 7.72 38.42
CA GLY A 668 -25.01 7.24 37.04
C GLY A 668 -25.30 8.32 35.99
N VAL A 669 -25.34 9.60 36.39
CA VAL A 669 -25.52 10.75 35.51
C VAL A 669 -24.17 11.19 34.98
N HIS A 670 -24.11 11.55 33.70
CA HIS A 670 -22.84 12.00 33.13
C HIS A 670 -22.39 13.35 33.70
N ILE A 671 -21.11 13.45 34.07
CA ILE A 671 -20.54 14.63 34.73
C ILE A 671 -20.66 15.90 33.87
N LYS A 672 -20.57 15.75 32.55
CA LYS A 672 -20.64 16.87 31.59
C LYS A 672 -21.81 16.69 30.64
N ASP A 673 -22.63 17.73 30.49
CA ASP A 673 -23.74 17.72 29.55
C ASP A 673 -23.27 17.90 28.10
N ILE A 674 -24.00 17.27 27.18
CA ILE A 674 -23.80 17.42 25.74
C ILE A 674 -25.00 18.19 25.20
N PRO A 675 -24.78 19.27 24.41
CA PRO A 675 -25.86 20.04 23.80
C PRO A 675 -26.83 19.18 22.98
N GLU A 676 -28.11 19.55 22.97
CA GLU A 676 -29.15 18.81 22.25
C GLU A 676 -28.86 18.72 20.75
N ASP A 677 -28.37 19.82 20.13
CA ASP A 677 -28.03 19.84 18.71
C ASP A 677 -26.93 18.85 18.34
N VAL A 678 -25.93 18.68 19.22
CA VAL A 678 -24.85 17.70 19.05
C VAL A 678 -25.40 16.28 19.24
N THR A 679 -26.30 16.08 20.20
CA THR A 679 -26.95 14.79 20.44
C THR A 679 -27.85 14.38 19.28
N ALA A 680 -28.58 15.34 18.69
CA ALA A 680 -29.38 15.14 17.48
C ALA A 680 -28.49 14.74 16.30
N LEU A 681 -27.37 15.45 16.08
CA LEU A 681 -26.41 15.10 15.05
C LEU A 681 -25.88 13.66 15.21
N VAL A 682 -25.54 13.23 16.44
CA VAL A 682 -25.06 11.87 16.69
C VAL A 682 -26.15 10.85 16.32
N LYS A 683 -27.40 11.08 16.74
CA LYS A 683 -28.53 10.19 16.41
C LYS A 683 -28.76 10.11 14.90
N ASP A 684 -28.79 11.24 14.22
CA ASP A 684 -28.98 11.30 12.77
C ASP A 684 -27.87 10.54 12.04
N ASN A 685 -26.62 10.61 12.53
CA ASN A 685 -25.49 9.90 11.91
C ASN A 685 -25.63 8.38 12.01
N GLN A 686 -26.42 7.86 12.95
CA GLN A 686 -26.65 6.41 13.05
C GLN A 686 -27.72 5.93 12.08
N VAL A 687 -28.65 6.80 11.68
CA VAL A 687 -29.70 6.47 10.70
C VAL A 687 -29.10 6.36 9.31
N ASP A 688 -29.29 5.21 8.65
CA ASP A 688 -28.76 4.91 7.33
C ASP A 688 -27.27 5.26 7.17
N GLU A 689 -26.48 5.03 8.23
CA GLU A 689 -25.04 5.31 8.29
C GLU A 689 -24.68 6.79 8.01
N GLY A 690 -25.61 7.71 8.24
CA GLY A 690 -25.43 9.14 8.02
C GLY A 690 -25.44 9.55 6.54
N ARG A 691 -25.89 8.69 5.62
CA ARG A 691 -25.87 8.94 4.15
C ARG A 691 -26.61 10.22 3.73
N PHE A 692 -27.60 10.64 4.52
CA PHE A 692 -28.44 11.80 4.21
C PHE A 692 -28.00 13.09 4.91
N ILE A 693 -26.94 13.05 5.73
CA ILE A 693 -26.46 14.24 6.43
C ILE A 693 -25.62 15.10 5.49
N LEU A 694 -26.04 16.35 5.34
CA LEU A 694 -25.32 17.30 4.52
C LEU A 694 -24.03 17.73 5.22
N LYS A 695 -22.92 17.80 4.47
CA LYS A 695 -21.64 18.30 5.00
C LYS A 695 -21.79 19.68 5.63
N SER A 696 -22.66 20.54 5.09
CA SER A 696 -22.96 21.87 5.62
C SER A 696 -23.56 21.83 7.03
N GLN A 697 -24.41 20.85 7.35
CA GLN A 697 -24.99 20.68 8.69
C GLN A 697 -23.91 20.30 9.71
N VAL A 698 -23.06 19.33 9.36
CA VAL A 698 -21.91 18.93 10.22
C VAL A 698 -20.95 20.11 10.40
N SER A 699 -20.68 20.87 9.34
CA SER A 699 -19.80 22.05 9.41
C SER A 699 -20.40 23.19 10.25
N ALA A 700 -21.72 23.36 10.28
CA ALA A 700 -22.38 24.36 11.12
C ALA A 700 -22.23 24.00 12.61
N ILE A 701 -22.57 22.76 12.99
CA ILE A 701 -22.38 22.24 14.35
C ILE A 701 -20.92 22.41 14.81
N ARG A 702 -19.94 22.16 13.94
CA ARG A 702 -18.51 22.31 14.28
C ARG A 702 -18.01 23.75 14.38
N LYS A 703 -18.72 24.72 13.77
CA LYS A 703 -18.42 26.15 13.97
C LYS A 703 -18.95 26.63 15.32
N GLU A 704 -20.04 26.02 15.77
CA GLU A 704 -20.73 26.39 17.01
C GLU A 704 -20.14 25.68 18.24
N PHE A 705 -19.81 24.40 18.12
CA PHE A 705 -19.30 23.57 19.21
C PHE A 705 -17.86 23.12 18.97
N THR A 706 -17.10 22.99 20.06
CA THR A 706 -15.72 22.49 19.98
C THR A 706 -15.69 21.05 19.51
N THR A 707 -14.60 20.69 18.83
CA THR A 707 -14.34 19.32 18.37
C THR A 707 -14.42 18.31 19.52
N GLU A 708 -14.02 18.71 20.73
CA GLU A 708 -14.06 17.88 21.93
C GLU A 708 -15.48 17.53 22.35
N VAL A 709 -16.41 18.49 22.34
CA VAL A 709 -17.82 18.27 22.70
C VAL A 709 -18.47 17.32 21.68
N VAL A 710 -18.26 17.58 20.39
CA VAL A 710 -18.83 16.77 19.31
C VAL A 710 -18.28 15.33 19.37
N MET A 711 -16.96 15.17 19.49
CA MET A 711 -16.34 13.84 19.57
C MET A 711 -16.69 13.11 20.89
N GLY A 712 -16.77 13.84 22.01
CA GLY A 712 -17.20 13.30 23.29
C GLY A 712 -18.61 12.69 23.23
N ALA A 713 -19.51 13.28 22.43
CA ALA A 713 -20.84 12.74 22.20
C ALA A 713 -20.83 11.41 21.42
N TYR A 714 -20.00 11.29 20.39
CA TYR A 714 -19.83 10.01 19.68
C TYR A 714 -19.20 8.93 20.55
N LEU A 715 -18.23 9.29 21.40
CA LEU A 715 -17.63 8.36 22.36
C LEU A 715 -18.67 7.86 23.37
N ARG A 716 -19.45 8.77 23.96
CA ARG A 716 -20.56 8.41 24.87
C ARG A 716 -21.56 7.48 24.19
N HIS A 717 -21.90 7.75 22.93
CA HIS A 717 -22.79 6.88 22.17
C HIS A 717 -22.19 5.48 21.94
N GLN A 718 -20.92 5.38 21.50
CA GLN A 718 -20.26 4.08 21.34
C GLN A 718 -20.24 3.26 22.64
N LEU A 719 -20.02 3.92 23.79
CA LEU A 719 -20.06 3.23 25.09
C LEU A 719 -21.45 2.74 25.45
N SER A 720 -22.51 3.48 25.07
CA SER A 720 -23.89 3.09 25.35
C SER A 720 -24.37 1.88 24.54
N ILE A 721 -23.90 1.71 23.30
CA ILE A 721 -24.27 0.58 22.42
C ILE A 721 -23.36 -0.64 22.61
N GLY A 722 -22.22 -0.49 23.29
CA GLY A 722 -21.29 -1.58 23.56
C GLY A 722 -20.47 -2.00 22.34
N THR A 723 -19.93 -3.22 22.38
CA THR A 723 -18.95 -3.74 21.39
C THR A 723 -19.59 -4.50 20.22
N SER A 724 -20.90 -4.77 20.28
CA SER A 724 -21.66 -5.45 19.23
C SER A 724 -21.93 -4.57 18.02
N ASP A 725 -22.07 -3.26 18.23
CA ASP A 725 -22.50 -2.29 17.22
C ASP A 725 -21.44 -1.21 16.97
N SER A 726 -21.50 -0.60 15.79
CA SER A 726 -20.53 0.41 15.35
C SER A 726 -21.16 1.80 15.28
N THR A 727 -20.53 2.78 15.92
CA THR A 727 -20.91 4.19 15.79
C THR A 727 -20.46 4.74 14.44
N TYR A 728 -21.40 5.32 13.70
CA TYR A 728 -21.14 6.08 12.47
C TYR A 728 -20.91 7.55 12.80
N CYS A 729 -19.91 8.15 12.15
CA CYS A 729 -19.53 9.55 12.37
C CYS A 729 -19.07 10.17 11.07
N SER A 730 -19.91 11.03 10.50
CA SER A 730 -19.53 11.85 9.35
C SER A 730 -18.33 12.75 9.68
N GLN A 731 -17.39 12.87 8.74
CA GLN A 731 -16.19 13.71 8.87
C GLN A 731 -15.30 13.39 10.10
N LYS A 732 -15.30 12.13 10.58
CA LYS A 732 -14.49 11.68 11.73
C LYS A 732 -13.02 12.12 11.68
N SER A 733 -12.40 12.10 10.50
CA SER A 733 -11.00 12.54 10.28
C SER A 733 -10.71 14.00 10.63
N GLU A 734 -11.74 14.84 10.65
CA GLU A 734 -11.67 16.26 11.00
C GLU A 734 -11.96 16.50 12.48
N LEU A 735 -12.48 15.48 13.19
CA LEU A 735 -12.78 15.53 14.61
C LEU A 735 -11.71 14.87 15.48
N ILE A 736 -10.89 13.97 14.93
CA ILE A 736 -9.77 13.39 15.68
C ILE A 736 -8.74 14.49 15.98
N PRO A 737 -8.30 14.67 17.25
CA PRO A 737 -7.31 15.68 17.59
C PRO A 737 -6.01 15.52 16.81
N THR A 738 -5.41 16.64 16.41
CA THR A 738 -4.22 16.66 15.55
C THR A 738 -3.03 15.92 16.16
N TYR A 739 -2.87 15.99 17.49
CA TYR A 739 -1.76 15.37 18.23
C TYR A 739 -1.81 13.83 18.31
N VAL A 740 -2.93 13.18 17.94
CA VAL A 740 -3.05 11.71 17.84
C VAL A 740 -3.45 11.25 16.43
N LYS A 741 -3.55 12.17 15.48
CA LYS A 741 -4.08 11.86 14.14
C LYS A 741 -3.19 10.86 13.40
N HIS A 742 -1.88 10.85 13.64
CA HIS A 742 -0.92 9.90 13.04
C HIS A 742 -1.11 8.44 13.49
N TRP A 743 -1.85 8.19 14.58
CA TRP A 743 -2.16 6.84 15.04
C TRP A 743 -3.13 6.12 14.08
N PHE A 744 -3.98 6.89 13.40
CA PHE A 744 -5.10 6.38 12.62
C PHE A 744 -4.89 6.65 11.13
N PRO A 745 -4.84 5.62 10.27
CA PRO A 745 -4.87 5.81 8.82
C PRO A 745 -6.11 6.61 8.39
N ASN A 746 -5.98 7.42 7.34
CA ASN A 746 -7.08 8.24 6.81
C ASN A 746 -8.12 7.43 6.02
N SER A 747 -8.64 6.37 6.64
CA SER A 747 -9.71 5.50 6.14
C SER A 747 -10.75 5.26 7.23
N SER A 748 -12.00 5.03 6.84
CA SER A 748 -13.10 4.76 7.79
C SER A 748 -12.78 3.59 8.73
N THR A 749 -12.27 2.48 8.17
CA THR A 749 -11.86 1.30 8.93
C THR A 749 -10.64 1.56 9.81
N GLY A 750 -9.69 2.38 9.34
CA GLY A 750 -8.48 2.76 10.09
C GLY A 750 -8.75 3.63 11.31
N MET A 751 -9.83 4.43 11.27
CA MET A 751 -10.24 5.31 12.35
C MET A 751 -11.21 4.66 13.34
N ARG A 752 -11.75 3.47 13.06
CA ARG A 752 -12.73 2.79 13.92
C ARG A 752 -12.25 2.67 15.37
N ASP A 753 -11.00 2.24 15.55
CA ASP A 753 -10.38 2.00 16.86
C ASP A 753 -10.32 3.25 17.75
N PHE A 754 -10.44 4.46 17.18
CA PHE A 754 -10.45 5.71 17.96
C PHE A 754 -11.58 5.74 19.00
N PHE A 755 -12.76 5.19 18.70
CA PHE A 755 -13.88 5.28 19.65
C PHE A 755 -13.67 4.46 20.93
N TRP A 756 -12.66 3.60 20.91
CA TRP A 756 -12.30 2.76 22.04
C TRP A 756 -11.07 3.24 22.79
N SER A 757 -10.46 4.37 22.39
CA SER A 757 -9.17 4.82 22.94
C SER A 757 -9.20 5.17 24.43
N GLY A 758 -10.37 5.36 25.03
CA GLY A 758 -10.52 5.55 26.49
C GLY A 758 -10.62 4.24 27.28
N ILE A 759 -10.83 3.10 26.61
CA ILE A 759 -11.01 1.78 27.24
C ILE A 759 -9.88 0.82 26.85
N PHE A 760 -9.54 0.77 25.57
CA PHE A 760 -8.50 -0.09 25.03
C PHE A 760 -7.33 0.74 24.54
N LEU A 761 -6.11 0.22 24.73
CA LEU A 761 -4.92 0.91 24.26
C LEU A 761 -4.90 0.96 22.72
N PRO A 762 -4.72 2.16 22.13
CA PRO A 762 -4.47 2.29 20.70
C PRO A 762 -3.20 1.56 20.27
N LYS A 763 -3.13 1.15 18.99
CA LYS A 763 -1.98 0.42 18.44
C LYS A 763 -0.64 1.13 18.67
N ASN A 764 -0.59 2.45 18.55
CA ASN A 764 0.63 3.23 18.80
C ASN A 764 1.07 3.16 20.27
N VAL A 765 0.13 3.16 21.21
CA VAL A 765 0.42 3.04 22.65
C VAL A 765 0.87 1.62 22.98
N LEU A 766 0.24 0.59 22.39
CA LEU A 766 0.72 -0.80 22.50
C LEU A 766 2.13 -0.97 21.94
N LEU A 767 2.43 -0.36 20.79
CA LEU A 767 3.77 -0.36 20.20
C LEU A 767 4.79 0.28 21.15
N MET A 768 4.46 1.45 21.73
CA MET A 768 5.32 2.10 22.71
C MET A 768 5.58 1.21 23.93
N CYS A 769 4.52 0.61 24.48
CA CYS A 769 4.62 -0.31 25.61
C CYS A 769 5.58 -1.47 25.28
N PHE A 770 5.43 -2.04 24.08
CA PHE A 770 6.27 -3.12 23.58
C PHE A 770 7.73 -2.69 23.43
N ILE A 771 7.99 -1.55 22.79
CA ILE A 771 9.34 -0.97 22.62
C ILE A 771 10.04 -0.80 23.97
N ARG A 772 9.33 -0.28 24.97
CA ARG A 772 9.89 -0.04 26.30
C ARG A 772 10.21 -1.33 27.05
N LEU A 773 9.36 -2.34 26.95
CA LEU A 773 9.69 -3.66 27.48
C LEU A 773 10.88 -4.29 26.74
N VAL A 774 10.99 -4.14 25.41
CA VAL A 774 12.16 -4.63 24.64
C VAL A 774 13.45 -3.97 25.11
N ILE A 775 13.47 -2.64 25.25
CA ILE A 775 14.67 -1.90 25.70
C ILE A 775 15.02 -2.27 27.14
N ARG A 776 14.03 -2.39 28.02
CA ARG A 776 14.28 -2.66 29.44
C ARG A 776 14.74 -4.09 29.71
N THR A 777 14.06 -5.07 29.13
CA THR A 777 14.33 -6.49 29.36
C THR A 777 15.44 -7.04 28.47
N THR A 778 15.69 -6.38 27.34
CA THR A 778 16.50 -6.89 26.22
C THR A 778 16.01 -8.23 25.66
N TRP A 779 14.82 -8.70 26.02
CA TRP A 779 14.33 -9.97 25.50
C TRP A 779 14.07 -9.90 23.99
N ASN A 780 14.12 -11.07 23.35
CA ASN A 780 13.70 -11.18 21.96
C ASN A 780 12.22 -10.80 21.85
N LYS A 781 11.85 -10.14 20.75
CA LYS A 781 10.46 -9.74 20.50
C LYS A 781 9.46 -10.88 20.72
N ASP A 782 9.84 -12.12 20.35
CA ASP A 782 8.96 -13.28 20.44
C ASP A 782 8.60 -13.61 21.89
N VAL A 783 9.52 -13.40 22.84
CA VAL A 783 9.24 -13.64 24.27
C VAL A 783 8.25 -12.60 24.80
N ILE A 784 8.46 -11.33 24.45
CA ILE A 784 7.59 -10.23 24.88
C ILE A 784 6.20 -10.40 24.27
N ALA A 785 6.14 -10.77 22.99
CA ALA A 785 4.91 -11.07 22.24
C ALA A 785 4.06 -12.20 22.88
N THR A 786 4.69 -13.15 23.58
CA THR A 786 3.99 -14.26 24.25
C THR A 786 3.58 -13.97 25.69
N LEU A 787 3.80 -12.75 26.20
CA LEU A 787 3.37 -12.40 27.55
C LEU A 787 1.84 -12.49 27.69
N THR A 788 1.42 -13.05 28.81
CA THR A 788 0.02 -13.23 29.23
C THR A 788 -0.23 -12.48 30.53
N ARG A 789 -1.50 -12.37 30.94
CA ARG A 789 -1.87 -11.70 32.19
C ARG A 789 -1.18 -12.28 33.42
N ALA A 790 -0.90 -13.58 33.41
CA ALA A 790 -0.21 -14.30 34.48
C ALA A 790 1.28 -13.94 34.61
N ASN A 791 1.89 -13.34 33.59
CA ASN A 791 3.27 -12.86 33.63
C ASN A 791 3.41 -11.46 34.26
N LEU A 792 2.29 -10.78 34.53
CA LEU A 792 2.23 -9.45 35.13
C LEU A 792 1.67 -9.54 36.56
N PRO A 793 2.04 -8.63 37.47
CA PRO A 793 1.48 -8.62 38.81
C PRO A 793 -0.03 -8.34 38.77
N GLU A 794 -0.79 -8.80 39.77
CA GLU A 794 -2.23 -8.53 39.86
C GLU A 794 -2.50 -7.02 39.95
N GLN A 795 -1.70 -6.32 40.77
CA GLN A 795 -1.65 -4.85 40.89
C GLN A 795 -0.19 -4.41 40.99
N ILE A 796 0.12 -3.17 40.60
CA ILE A 796 1.49 -2.64 40.69
C ILE A 796 1.91 -2.52 42.16
N PRO A 797 2.90 -3.30 42.64
CA PRO A 797 3.33 -3.24 44.05
C PRO A 797 4.12 -1.96 44.33
N GLU A 798 4.10 -1.46 45.56
CA GLU A 798 4.96 -0.33 45.96
C GLU A 798 6.46 -0.69 45.92
N GLY A 799 6.80 -1.93 46.30
CA GLY A 799 8.15 -2.49 46.25
C GLY A 799 8.57 -3.05 44.88
N PRO A 800 9.81 -3.53 44.73
CA PRO A 800 10.29 -4.14 43.49
C PRO A 800 9.51 -5.42 43.16
N PHE A 801 9.35 -5.70 41.86
CA PHE A 801 8.75 -6.95 41.38
C PHE A 801 9.50 -7.47 40.16
N VAL A 802 9.27 -8.74 39.82
CA VAL A 802 10.04 -9.44 38.79
C VAL A 802 9.16 -9.76 37.60
N LEU A 803 9.69 -9.54 36.39
CA LEU A 803 9.11 -10.05 35.15
C LEU A 803 9.89 -11.28 34.67
N ALA A 804 9.17 -12.33 34.29
CA ALA A 804 9.73 -13.52 33.65
C ALA A 804 8.87 -13.91 32.44
N GLY A 805 9.52 -14.38 31.37
CA GLY A 805 8.90 -14.88 30.16
C GLY A 805 9.44 -16.26 29.79
N PHE A 806 8.89 -16.85 28.72
CA PHE A 806 9.28 -18.19 28.26
C PHE A 806 9.83 -18.14 26.84
N LYS A 807 10.99 -18.77 26.62
CA LYS A 807 11.65 -18.83 25.31
C LYS A 807 11.50 -20.22 24.69
N GLU A 808 10.42 -20.40 23.93
CA GLU A 808 10.07 -21.68 23.31
C GLU A 808 11.20 -22.31 22.48
N LYS A 809 11.95 -21.52 21.68
CA LYS A 809 12.98 -22.04 20.77
C LYS A 809 14.03 -22.89 21.49
N VAL A 810 14.27 -22.61 22.77
CA VAL A 810 15.26 -23.32 23.60
C VAL A 810 14.60 -24.05 24.77
N GLY A 811 13.26 -23.99 24.90
CA GLY A 811 12.50 -24.61 25.98
C GLY A 811 12.90 -24.14 27.39
N LYS A 812 13.24 -22.85 27.57
CA LYS A 812 13.71 -22.32 28.86
C LYS A 812 13.04 -21.00 29.23
N GLU A 813 12.85 -20.77 30.52
CA GLU A 813 12.48 -19.47 31.07
C GLU A 813 13.57 -18.44 30.83
N THR A 814 13.18 -17.19 30.58
CA THR A 814 14.12 -16.08 30.49
C THR A 814 14.71 -15.74 31.85
N THR A 815 15.95 -15.21 31.86
CA THR A 815 16.51 -14.61 33.06
C THR A 815 15.55 -13.56 33.62
N PRO A 816 15.09 -13.68 34.87
CA PRO A 816 14.11 -12.77 35.43
C PRO A 816 14.66 -11.35 35.53
N VAL A 817 13.80 -10.36 35.28
CA VAL A 817 14.16 -8.94 35.29
C VAL A 817 13.44 -8.24 36.44
N THR A 818 14.20 -7.74 37.41
CA THR A 818 13.66 -6.92 38.51
C THR A 818 13.31 -5.53 38.01
N ILE A 819 12.10 -5.05 38.31
CA ILE A 819 11.60 -3.71 38.05
C ILE A 819 11.55 -2.94 39.37
N GLU A 820 12.38 -1.90 39.46
CA GLU A 820 12.58 -1.15 40.70
C GLU A 820 11.50 -0.06 40.91
N PRO A 821 11.25 0.37 42.17
CA PRO A 821 10.30 1.45 42.48
C PRO A 821 10.55 2.76 41.72
N HIS A 822 11.81 3.08 41.45
CA HIS A 822 12.19 4.31 40.76
C HIS A 822 11.93 4.27 39.24
N GLU A 823 11.66 3.11 38.66
CA GLU A 823 11.43 2.92 37.21
C GLU A 823 9.99 3.27 36.81
N LYS A 824 9.58 4.51 37.09
CA LYS A 824 8.19 4.99 36.95
C LYS A 824 7.59 4.74 35.58
N GLU A 825 8.35 4.97 34.50
CA GLU A 825 7.86 4.83 33.12
C GLU A 825 7.58 3.36 32.74
N ILE A 826 8.37 2.41 33.25
CA ILE A 826 8.14 0.98 33.00
C ILE A 826 6.94 0.47 33.82
N ARG A 827 6.85 0.92 35.07
CA ARG A 827 5.69 0.62 35.95
C ARG A 827 4.38 1.12 35.34
N GLU A 828 4.41 2.32 34.75
CA GLU A 828 3.26 2.90 34.06
C GLU A 828 2.86 2.08 32.82
N VAL A 829 3.82 1.69 31.99
CA VAL A 829 3.57 0.80 30.84
C VAL A 829 2.91 -0.52 31.27
N ILE A 830 3.40 -1.13 32.35
CA ILE A 830 2.83 -2.39 32.87
C ILE A 830 1.41 -2.16 33.40
N SER A 831 1.17 -1.03 34.07
CA SER A 831 -0.16 -0.64 34.53
C SER A 831 -1.15 -0.49 33.36
N PHE A 832 -0.74 0.16 32.28
CA PHE A 832 -1.56 0.27 31.06
C PHE A 832 -1.90 -1.09 30.46
N LEU A 833 -0.94 -2.02 30.39
CA LEU A 833 -1.17 -3.36 29.84
C LEU A 833 -2.11 -4.19 30.73
N ILE A 834 -1.99 -4.08 32.05
CA ILE A 834 -2.93 -4.70 33.00
C ILE A 834 -4.33 -4.14 32.77
N GLN A 835 -4.48 -2.81 32.80
CA GLN A 835 -5.77 -2.15 32.62
C GLN A 835 -6.40 -2.49 31.27
N HIS A 836 -5.59 -2.55 30.20
CA HIS A 836 -6.05 -2.92 28.86
C HIS A 836 -6.65 -4.32 28.81
N HIS A 837 -5.91 -5.31 29.31
CA HIS A 837 -6.35 -6.70 29.35
C HIS A 837 -7.60 -6.85 30.22
N ASP A 838 -7.61 -6.25 31.41
CA ASP A 838 -8.73 -6.36 32.34
C ASP A 838 -9.99 -5.66 31.78
N ASN A 839 -9.82 -4.54 31.06
CA ASN A 839 -10.91 -3.90 30.30
C ASN A 839 -11.44 -4.79 29.17
N MET A 840 -10.57 -5.51 28.44
CA MET A 840 -10.98 -6.46 27.40
C MET A 840 -11.89 -7.55 27.99
N VAL A 841 -11.46 -8.15 29.10
CA VAL A 841 -12.25 -9.16 29.83
C VAL A 841 -13.58 -8.59 30.31
N ARG A 842 -13.56 -7.40 30.93
CA ARG A 842 -14.77 -6.72 31.42
C ARG A 842 -15.78 -6.42 30.31
N MET A 843 -15.30 -6.17 29.08
CA MET A 843 -16.13 -5.91 27.91
C MET A 843 -16.56 -7.18 27.15
N GLY A 844 -16.32 -8.36 27.72
CA GLY A 844 -16.77 -9.66 27.20
C GLY A 844 -15.82 -10.32 26.20
N PHE A 845 -14.60 -9.81 26.02
CA PHE A 845 -13.58 -10.45 25.19
C PHE A 845 -12.79 -11.51 25.97
N HIS A 846 -12.19 -12.45 25.24
CA HIS A 846 -11.36 -13.52 25.79
C HIS A 846 -9.92 -13.40 25.24
N PRO A 847 -9.15 -12.37 25.65
CA PRO A 847 -7.77 -12.20 25.19
C PRO A 847 -6.89 -13.37 25.66
N GLU A 848 -6.09 -13.93 24.76
CA GLU A 848 -5.08 -14.94 25.13
C GLU A 848 -3.78 -14.28 25.59
N SER A 849 -3.54 -13.05 25.13
CA SER A 849 -2.34 -12.27 25.41
C SER A 849 -2.67 -10.85 25.89
N ILE A 850 -1.76 -10.24 26.64
CA ILE A 850 -1.86 -8.84 27.09
C ILE A 850 -1.83 -7.81 25.96
N TRP A 851 -1.56 -8.27 24.74
CA TRP A 851 -1.39 -7.44 23.54
C TRP A 851 -2.59 -7.47 22.59
N ASP A 852 -3.60 -8.31 22.88
CA ASP A 852 -4.76 -8.51 22.00
C ASP A 852 -5.72 -7.32 22.05
N THR A 853 -6.32 -6.97 20.91
CA THR A 853 -7.32 -5.90 20.79
C THR A 853 -8.63 -6.42 20.21
N PRO A 854 -9.76 -5.70 20.36
CA PRO A 854 -11.08 -6.18 19.91
C PRO A 854 -11.13 -6.58 18.42
N GLY A 855 -10.34 -5.90 17.58
CA GLY A 855 -10.30 -6.13 16.13
C GLY A 855 -9.09 -6.95 15.65
N SER A 856 -8.23 -7.44 16.54
CA SER A 856 -6.99 -8.12 16.15
C SER A 856 -6.30 -8.86 17.31
N THR A 857 -6.07 -10.17 17.13
CA THR A 857 -5.27 -11.03 18.04
C THR A 857 -3.85 -11.34 17.53
N LYS A 858 -3.39 -10.59 16.53
CA LYS A 858 -2.18 -10.89 15.74
C LYS A 858 -1.03 -9.89 15.88
N LEU A 859 -0.96 -9.13 16.98
CA LEU A 859 0.09 -8.13 17.23
C LEU A 859 0.27 -7.12 16.08
N ASN A 860 -0.81 -6.74 15.40
CA ASN A 860 -0.76 -5.89 14.20
C ASN A 860 -0.14 -4.50 14.44
N PHE A 861 0.00 -4.07 15.71
CA PHE A 861 0.73 -2.86 16.09
C PHE A 861 2.25 -2.95 15.83
N LEU A 862 2.80 -4.16 15.64
CA LEU A 862 4.20 -4.38 15.24
C LEU A 862 4.41 -4.36 13.72
N SER A 863 3.38 -4.08 12.92
CA SER A 863 3.51 -4.03 11.47
C SER A 863 4.44 -2.89 11.02
N ALA A 864 5.13 -3.10 9.91
CA ALA A 864 6.05 -2.10 9.34
C ALA A 864 5.38 -0.73 9.18
N GLY A 865 4.14 -0.69 8.68
CA GLY A 865 3.41 0.56 8.50
C GLY A 865 3.07 1.32 9.79
N VAL A 866 2.93 0.66 10.94
CA VAL A 866 2.71 1.36 12.24
C VAL A 866 4.05 1.92 12.75
N ILE A 867 5.12 1.13 12.66
CA ILE A 867 6.47 1.55 13.06
C ILE A 867 6.95 2.71 12.19
N ASP A 868 6.74 2.64 10.88
CA ASP A 868 7.18 3.68 9.95
C ASP A 868 6.41 4.99 10.18
N ARG A 869 5.09 4.95 10.47
CA ARG A 869 4.36 6.16 10.88
C ARG A 869 4.90 6.81 12.16
N LEU A 870 5.28 6.01 13.17
CA LEU A 870 5.91 6.52 14.39
C LEU A 870 7.27 7.17 14.06
N ARG A 871 8.04 6.55 13.18
CA ARG A 871 9.35 7.06 12.75
C ARG A 871 9.23 8.37 11.99
N ASP A 872 8.33 8.44 11.02
CA ASP A 872 8.11 9.62 10.20
C ASP A 872 7.59 10.80 11.06
N HIS A 873 6.74 10.52 12.05
CA HIS A 873 6.18 11.56 12.91
C HIS A 873 7.20 12.23 13.84
N TYR A 874 8.19 11.47 14.35
CA TYR A 874 9.21 11.97 15.28
C TYR A 874 10.62 12.04 14.67
N THR A 875 10.74 11.87 13.36
CA THR A 875 12.03 11.83 12.65
C THR A 875 13.01 10.83 13.29
N LEU A 876 12.55 9.60 13.54
CA LEU A 876 13.34 8.58 14.21
C LEU A 876 14.24 7.82 13.23
N PRO A 877 15.39 7.30 13.72
CA PRO A 877 16.26 6.47 12.91
C PRO A 877 15.54 5.20 12.41
N TYR A 878 16.10 4.54 11.39
CA TYR A 878 15.54 3.28 10.91
C TYR A 878 15.68 2.18 11.96
N PHE A 879 14.55 1.60 12.39
CA PHE A 879 14.56 0.43 13.26
C PHE A 879 13.36 -0.50 13.05
N ARG A 880 13.58 -1.74 13.49
CA ARG A 880 12.57 -2.79 13.73
C ARG A 880 12.85 -3.41 15.10
N MET A 881 11.91 -4.17 15.67
CA MET A 881 12.01 -4.69 17.04
C MET A 881 13.26 -5.57 17.26
N GLU A 882 13.65 -6.34 16.24
CA GLU A 882 14.82 -7.20 16.28
C GLU A 882 16.12 -6.40 16.35
N LEU A 883 16.19 -5.25 15.67
CA LEU A 883 17.36 -4.37 15.73
C LEU A 883 17.46 -3.68 17.09
N LEU A 884 16.33 -3.26 17.66
CA LEU A 884 16.28 -2.57 18.94
C LEU A 884 16.91 -3.40 20.07
N ALA A 885 16.53 -4.68 20.16
CA ALA A 885 17.12 -5.58 21.14
C ALA A 885 18.63 -5.74 20.90
N LYS A 886 19.07 -5.97 19.65
CA LYS A 886 20.51 -6.12 19.33
C LYS A 886 21.31 -4.86 19.69
N HIS A 887 20.72 -3.68 19.46
CA HIS A 887 21.33 -2.39 19.77
C HIS A 887 21.55 -2.20 21.26
N GLN A 888 20.53 -2.49 22.06
CA GLN A 888 20.61 -2.40 23.52
C GLN A 888 21.68 -3.33 24.12
N MET A 889 21.93 -4.49 23.49
CA MET A 889 22.97 -5.42 23.92
C MET A 889 24.39 -4.84 23.70
N ASN A 890 24.61 -4.17 22.56
CA ASN A 890 25.88 -3.53 22.26
C ASN A 890 26.13 -2.33 23.20
N LEU A 891 25.07 -1.55 23.48
CA LEU A 891 25.13 -0.45 24.45
C LEU A 891 25.53 -0.92 25.85
N ARG A 892 24.91 -2.00 26.37
CA ARG A 892 25.22 -2.54 27.71
C ARG A 892 26.60 -3.19 27.79
N LYS A 893 27.13 -3.78 26.71
CA LYS A 893 28.52 -4.28 26.70
C LYS A 893 29.52 -3.13 26.85
N GLY A 894 29.21 -1.93 26.33
CA GLY A 894 30.00 -0.72 26.60
C GLY A 894 30.05 -0.32 28.07
N ILE A 895 29.11 -0.82 28.89
CA ILE A 895 28.98 -0.50 30.32
C ILE A 895 29.60 -1.61 31.20
N ASP A 896 29.36 -2.90 30.89
CA ASP A 896 29.75 -4.03 31.77
C ASP A 896 30.86 -4.95 31.19
N GLY A 897 31.23 -4.77 29.92
CA GLY A 897 32.28 -5.52 29.22
C GLY A 897 32.04 -7.01 28.99
N SER A 898 30.96 -7.64 29.50
CA SER A 898 30.80 -9.11 29.57
C SER A 898 30.00 -9.77 28.42
N LEU A 899 30.70 -10.57 27.60
CA LEU A 899 30.06 -11.46 26.63
C LEU A 899 29.18 -12.53 27.31
N VAL A 900 29.62 -13.04 28.46
CA VAL A 900 28.97 -14.12 29.20
C VAL A 900 27.67 -13.64 29.85
N ASN A 901 27.64 -12.42 30.39
CA ASN A 901 26.41 -11.86 30.96
C ASN A 901 25.39 -11.60 29.85
N SER A 902 25.83 -11.05 28.72
CA SER A 902 24.98 -10.87 27.52
C SER A 902 24.41 -12.20 27.01
N GLN A 903 25.20 -13.28 27.06
CA GLN A 903 24.77 -14.63 26.71
C GLN A 903 23.70 -15.17 27.69
N ARG A 904 23.90 -14.95 29.00
CA ARG A 904 22.97 -15.36 30.07
C ARG A 904 21.65 -14.60 30.01
N GLU A 905 21.68 -13.27 29.88
CA GLU A 905 20.46 -12.45 29.72
C GLU A 905 19.59 -12.91 28.55
N ARG A 906 20.24 -13.34 27.46
CA ARG A 906 19.55 -13.76 26.22
C ARG A 906 19.22 -15.24 26.14
N ASN A 907 19.68 -16.07 27.08
CA ASN A 907 19.63 -17.52 26.95
C ASN A 907 20.17 -17.99 25.58
N HIS A 908 21.35 -17.51 25.19
CA HIS A 908 22.05 -18.01 24.00
C HIS A 908 22.80 -19.29 24.35
N ALA A 909 22.63 -20.33 23.53
CA ALA A 909 23.24 -21.64 23.77
C ALA A 909 24.78 -21.63 23.63
N THR A 910 25.34 -20.71 22.84
CA THR A 910 26.77 -20.65 22.55
C THR A 910 27.26 -19.21 22.52
N SER A 911 28.51 -18.98 22.94
CA SER A 911 29.21 -17.70 22.85
C SER A 911 29.32 -17.18 21.41
N ARG A 912 29.41 -18.08 20.41
CA ARG A 912 29.45 -17.74 18.97
C ARG A 912 28.22 -16.96 18.48
N VAL A 913 27.04 -17.31 18.98
CA VAL A 913 25.79 -16.60 18.63
C VAL A 913 25.82 -15.19 19.25
N THR A 914 26.28 -15.08 20.49
CA THR A 914 26.44 -13.78 21.17
C THR A 914 27.53 -12.94 20.52
N SER A 915 28.66 -13.52 20.10
CA SER A 915 29.76 -12.80 19.45
C SER A 915 29.38 -12.30 18.05
N ALA A 916 28.57 -13.04 17.30
CA ALA A 916 28.03 -12.60 16.01
C ALA A 916 27.15 -11.33 16.11
N TYR A 917 26.54 -11.08 17.28
CA TYR A 917 25.83 -9.83 17.54
C TYR A 917 26.75 -8.65 17.94
N LEU A 918 28.05 -8.92 18.15
CA LEU A 918 29.05 -7.97 18.62
C LEU A 918 30.12 -7.63 17.56
N THR A 919 30.07 -8.25 16.38
CA THR A 919 30.96 -8.01 15.23
C THR A 919 30.50 -6.81 14.37
N HIS A 920 30.13 -5.69 15.01
CA HIS A 920 29.70 -4.47 14.32
C HIS A 920 30.91 -3.74 13.70
N PRO A 921 30.85 -3.21 12.47
CA PRO A 921 31.91 -2.42 11.86
C PRO A 921 32.44 -1.33 12.78
N ILE A 922 31.62 -0.49 13.41
CA ILE A 922 32.10 0.54 14.35
C ILE A 922 32.83 -0.04 15.59
N ALA A 923 32.37 -1.14 16.18
CA ALA A 923 33.06 -1.77 17.32
C ALA A 923 34.33 -2.49 16.88
N VAL A 924 34.27 -3.15 15.73
CA VAL A 924 35.42 -3.77 15.04
C VAL A 924 36.41 -2.71 14.59
N ILE A 925 35.97 -1.52 14.16
CA ILE A 925 36.79 -0.38 13.74
C ILE A 925 37.34 0.34 14.98
N GLU A 926 36.69 0.33 16.14
CA GLU A 926 37.34 0.74 17.39
C GLU A 926 38.51 -0.19 17.73
N TYR A 927 38.35 -1.50 17.51
CA TYR A 927 39.43 -2.49 17.70
C TYR A 927 40.49 -2.45 16.57
N GLU A 928 40.09 -2.24 15.32
CA GLU A 928 40.96 -2.14 14.15
C GLU A 928 41.66 -0.78 14.11
N ALA A 929 41.06 0.31 14.59
CA ALA A 929 41.74 1.60 14.75
C ALA A 929 42.80 1.53 15.84
N ASN A 930 42.52 0.84 16.96
CA ASN A 930 43.53 0.50 17.96
C ASN A 930 44.66 -0.36 17.35
N ASN A 931 44.31 -1.42 16.62
CA ASN A 931 45.28 -2.30 16.00
C ASN A 931 46.06 -1.62 14.86
N ALA A 932 45.44 -0.73 14.08
CA ALA A 932 46.03 -0.03 12.96
C ALA A 932 46.89 1.16 13.41
N ASP A 933 46.57 1.80 14.53
CA ASP A 933 47.48 2.77 15.16
C ASP A 933 48.73 2.08 15.69
N PHE A 934 48.54 0.97 16.41
CA PHE A 934 49.65 0.12 16.87
C PHE A 934 50.48 -0.41 15.70
N GLN A 935 49.83 -0.96 14.66
CA GLN A 935 50.50 -1.49 13.47
C GLN A 935 51.23 -0.40 12.68
N ARG A 936 50.66 0.81 12.52
CA ARG A 936 51.35 1.93 11.85
C ARG A 936 52.61 2.36 12.59
N LYS A 937 52.55 2.47 13.91
CA LYS A 937 53.73 2.79 14.75
C LYS A 937 54.76 1.68 14.71
N PHE A 938 54.32 0.43 14.82
CA PHE A 938 55.17 -0.75 14.76
C PHE A 938 55.87 -0.91 13.40
N GLU A 939 55.13 -0.88 12.29
CA GLU A 939 55.68 -1.02 10.93
C GLU A 939 56.64 0.12 10.57
N THR A 940 56.28 1.37 10.90
CA THR A 940 57.15 2.54 10.67
C THR A 940 58.43 2.43 11.47
N THR A 941 58.36 1.99 12.73
CA THR A 941 59.53 1.81 13.60
C THR A 941 60.42 0.65 13.14
N VAL A 942 59.84 -0.50 12.74
CA VAL A 942 60.60 -1.62 12.16
C VAL A 942 61.36 -1.18 10.91
N GLN A 943 60.72 -0.46 9.99
CA GLN A 943 61.34 -0.02 8.74
C GLN A 943 62.36 1.10 8.95
N PHE A 944 62.10 2.04 9.87
CA PHE A 944 63.07 3.05 10.30
C PHE A 944 64.38 2.39 10.74
N ARG A 945 64.29 1.40 11.63
CA ARG A 945 65.44 0.69 12.21
C ARG A 945 66.12 -0.25 11.21
N HIS A 946 65.36 -0.91 10.33
CA HIS A 946 65.94 -1.81 9.31
C HIS A 946 66.65 -1.03 8.19
N LYS A 947 66.04 0.04 7.67
CA LYS A 947 66.62 0.91 6.64
C LYS A 947 65.85 2.23 6.52
N GLU A 948 66.28 3.29 7.23
CA GLU A 948 65.60 4.59 7.28
C GLU A 948 65.17 5.16 5.90
N ALA A 949 66.03 5.06 4.89
CA ALA A 949 65.73 5.54 3.52
C ALA A 949 64.55 4.82 2.82
N SER A 950 64.00 3.76 3.44
CA SER A 950 62.86 3.00 2.92
C SER A 950 61.50 3.47 3.46
N ILE A 951 61.47 4.34 4.48
CA ILE A 951 60.24 4.94 5.02
C ILE A 951 59.44 5.65 3.93
N GLU A 952 60.10 6.56 3.20
CA GLU A 952 59.48 7.31 2.09
C GLU A 952 59.11 6.39 0.91
N LYS A 953 59.90 5.34 0.68
CA LYS A 953 59.66 4.35 -0.38
C LYS A 953 58.39 3.52 -0.15
N TYR A 954 58.06 3.23 1.11
CA TYR A 954 56.86 2.47 1.49
C TYR A 954 55.69 3.37 1.90
N GLY A 955 55.84 4.70 1.81
CA GLY A 955 54.78 5.66 2.14
C GLY A 955 54.45 5.74 3.64
N LEU A 956 55.42 5.42 4.51
CA LEU A 956 55.26 5.47 5.96
C LEU A 956 55.56 6.88 6.48
N ASP A 957 54.81 7.35 7.48
CA ASP A 957 54.93 8.71 8.03
C ASP A 957 55.90 8.72 9.22
N ARG A 958 56.96 9.54 9.14
CA ARG A 958 58.01 9.66 10.16
C ARG A 958 57.47 10.07 11.54
N SER A 959 56.32 10.75 11.61
CA SER A 959 55.70 11.11 12.90
C SER A 959 55.19 9.91 13.71
N ASN A 960 55.10 8.73 13.08
CA ASN A 960 54.74 7.47 13.73
C ASN A 960 55.96 6.63 14.17
N ILE A 961 57.18 7.16 14.05
CA ILE A 961 58.38 6.49 14.58
C ILE A 961 58.33 6.57 16.11
N ASP A 962 58.32 5.40 16.74
CA ASP A 962 58.40 5.25 18.18
C ASP A 962 59.76 4.62 18.49
N GLU A 963 60.78 5.46 18.74
CA GLU A 963 62.17 5.02 18.88
C GLU A 963 62.39 4.07 20.07
N ASP A 964 61.44 4.02 21.01
CA ASP A 964 61.49 3.18 22.22
C ASP A 964 60.79 1.82 22.03
N LEU A 965 60.03 1.63 20.94
CA LEU A 965 59.21 0.43 20.68
C LEU A 965 60.03 -0.80 20.24
N ILE A 966 61.14 -0.61 19.50
CA ILE A 966 61.96 -1.69 18.92
C ILE A 966 63.45 -1.30 18.91
N VAL A 967 64.31 -2.18 19.45
CA VAL A 967 65.78 -2.03 19.50
C VAL A 967 66.44 -3.20 18.76
N ALA A 968 67.50 -2.96 17.98
CA ALA A 968 68.20 -4.02 17.26
C ALA A 968 69.21 -4.75 18.19
N PRO A 969 69.43 -6.07 18.05
CA PRO A 969 70.40 -6.81 18.88
C PRO A 969 71.84 -6.25 18.80
N ALA A 970 72.18 -5.61 17.68
CA ALA A 970 73.49 -5.00 17.44
C ALA A 970 73.68 -3.64 18.13
N ASP A 971 72.62 -3.04 18.68
CA ASP A 971 72.68 -1.76 19.39
C ASP A 971 73.03 -1.93 20.89
N HIS A 972 73.12 -3.17 21.37
CA HIS A 972 73.58 -3.48 22.72
C HIS A 972 75.11 -3.56 22.80
N LYS A 973 75.71 -2.74 23.67
CA LYS A 973 77.12 -2.88 24.07
C LYS A 973 77.35 -3.90 25.19
N GLU A 974 76.30 -4.53 25.71
CA GLU A 974 76.37 -5.48 26.83
C GLU A 974 75.49 -6.71 26.54
N GLU A 975 76.07 -7.91 26.65
CA GLU A 975 75.36 -9.19 26.58
C GLU A 975 74.40 -9.31 27.78
N LEU A 976 73.09 -9.25 27.53
CA LEU A 976 72.08 -9.49 28.55
C LEU A 976 71.98 -11.01 28.84
N PRO A 977 71.93 -11.45 30.11
CA PRO A 977 71.78 -12.87 30.45
C PRO A 977 70.42 -13.48 30.04
N ASP A 978 70.39 -14.77 29.68
CA ASP A 978 69.20 -15.54 29.24
C ASP A 978 67.95 -15.44 30.15
N TRP A 979 68.11 -15.05 31.42
CA TRP A 979 67.02 -14.90 32.39
C TRP A 979 66.30 -13.55 32.34
N PHE A 980 66.73 -12.63 31.47
CA PHE A 980 65.96 -11.43 31.12
C PHE A 980 64.94 -11.69 30.00
N ILE A 981 64.99 -12.85 29.32
CA ILE A 981 64.01 -13.24 28.30
C ILE A 981 62.72 -13.75 28.97
N LEU A 982 61.60 -13.07 28.67
CA LEU A 982 60.24 -13.38 29.08
C LEU A 982 59.65 -14.56 28.30
N ALA A 983 58.59 -15.16 28.86
CA ALA A 983 57.97 -16.39 28.34
C ALA A 983 57.34 -16.24 26.94
N ASP A 984 57.04 -15.02 26.54
CA ASP A 984 56.49 -14.64 25.24
C ASP A 984 57.57 -14.32 24.18
N GLY A 985 58.86 -14.42 24.53
CA GLY A 985 59.99 -14.12 23.65
C GLY A 985 60.45 -12.66 23.66
N SER A 986 59.82 -11.79 24.45
CA SER A 986 60.36 -10.43 24.72
C SER A 986 61.44 -10.47 25.81
N SER A 987 62.24 -9.42 25.97
CA SER A 987 63.35 -9.29 26.92
C SER A 987 63.12 -8.11 27.84
N CYS A 988 63.45 -8.23 29.13
CA CYS A 988 63.43 -7.13 30.08
C CYS A 988 64.82 -6.47 30.15
N THR A 989 64.89 -5.17 30.42
CA THR A 989 66.16 -4.46 30.66
C THR A 989 66.42 -4.17 32.15
N ASP A 990 65.40 -4.27 33.00
CA ASP A 990 65.52 -4.14 34.46
C ASP A 990 64.44 -4.94 35.18
N ILE A 991 64.75 -6.18 35.60
CA ILE A 991 63.82 -7.02 36.36
C ILE A 991 63.63 -6.56 37.81
N PHE A 992 64.42 -5.58 38.29
CA PHE A 992 64.30 -5.00 39.62
C PHE A 992 63.40 -3.76 39.63
N ALA A 993 63.03 -3.24 38.45
CA ALA A 993 62.05 -2.18 38.31
C ALA A 993 60.65 -2.66 38.75
N ALA A 994 60.01 -1.87 39.62
CA ALA A 994 58.83 -2.28 40.39
C ALA A 994 57.51 -2.16 39.61
N VAL A 995 57.35 -2.87 38.49
CA VAL A 995 56.17 -2.78 37.61
C VAL A 995 55.02 -3.72 38.04
N ASP A 996 55.32 -4.88 38.63
CA ASP A 996 54.33 -5.84 39.14
C ASP A 996 54.74 -6.40 40.53
N LYS A 997 54.32 -5.74 41.63
CA LYS A 997 54.63 -6.18 43.01
C LYS A 997 53.51 -7.03 43.62
N SER A 998 53.87 -8.24 44.07
CA SER A 998 53.34 -8.83 45.31
C SER A 998 54.39 -8.63 46.40
N LYS A 999 54.01 -8.17 47.60
CA LYS A 999 54.87 -7.69 48.71
C LYS A 999 56.05 -8.58 49.21
N GLN A 1000 56.37 -9.71 48.59
CA GLN A 1000 57.32 -10.70 49.13
C GLN A 1000 58.62 -10.92 48.34
N ASP A 1001 58.73 -10.55 47.06
CA ASP A 1001 59.97 -10.79 46.30
C ASP A 1001 60.41 -9.53 45.54
N SER A 1002 61.69 -9.19 45.61
CA SER A 1002 62.34 -7.99 45.05
C SER A 1002 62.42 -7.97 43.51
N ILE A 1003 61.71 -8.87 42.81
CA ILE A 1003 61.86 -9.14 41.38
C ILE A 1003 60.50 -9.05 40.69
N CYS A 1004 60.43 -8.33 39.57
CA CYS A 1004 59.25 -8.18 38.74
C CYS A 1004 58.84 -9.53 38.11
N LYS A 1005 57.55 -9.88 38.17
CA LYS A 1005 57.02 -11.15 37.62
C LYS A 1005 56.67 -11.08 36.14
N GLY A 1006 56.86 -9.93 35.49
CA GLY A 1006 56.64 -9.74 34.05
C GLY A 1006 55.17 -9.79 33.60
N ARG A 1007 54.19 -9.87 34.50
CA ARG A 1007 52.77 -10.11 34.14
C ARG A 1007 52.03 -8.87 33.65
N LYS A 1008 52.62 -7.69 33.85
CA LYS A 1008 52.08 -6.39 33.40
C LYS A 1008 52.89 -5.77 32.27
N CYS A 1009 53.81 -6.53 31.65
CA CYS A 1009 54.69 -6.00 30.61
C CYS A 1009 53.92 -5.44 29.40
N HIS A 1010 52.72 -5.98 29.13
CA HIS A 1010 51.86 -5.62 27.99
C HIS A 1010 50.54 -4.96 28.40
N SER A 1011 50.38 -4.61 29.68
CA SER A 1011 49.15 -4.01 30.20
C SER A 1011 49.22 -2.48 30.14
N GLY A 1012 48.10 -1.83 29.79
CA GLY A 1012 48.04 -0.37 29.72
C GLY A 1012 48.89 0.20 28.58
N GLU A 1013 49.80 1.13 28.90
CA GLU A 1013 50.79 1.70 27.95
C GLU A 1013 52.02 0.80 27.78
N GLY A 1014 52.08 -0.34 28.46
CA GLY A 1014 53.23 -1.25 28.47
C GLY A 1014 54.24 -0.92 29.57
N CYS A 1015 55.25 -1.78 29.70
CA CYS A 1015 56.37 -1.59 30.64
C CYS A 1015 57.54 -0.92 29.92
N GLU A 1016 58.03 0.20 30.44
CA GLU A 1016 59.18 0.95 29.88
C GLU A 1016 60.50 0.14 29.88
N PHE A 1017 60.57 -0.94 30.66
CA PHE A 1017 61.70 -1.87 30.74
C PHE A 1017 61.51 -3.13 29.90
N ASN A 1018 60.40 -3.27 29.16
CA ASN A 1018 60.19 -4.38 28.24
C ASN A 1018 60.75 -4.03 26.85
N ARG A 1019 61.42 -4.97 26.20
CA ARG A 1019 62.02 -4.84 24.86
C ARG A 1019 61.65 -6.08 24.04
N VAL A 1020 61.34 -5.92 22.76
CA VAL A 1020 60.99 -7.06 21.90
C VAL A 1020 62.18 -7.38 21.01
N GLU A 1021 62.92 -8.43 21.34
CA GLU A 1021 64.04 -8.96 20.56
C GLU A 1021 63.52 -10.08 19.64
N LEU A 1022 63.75 -9.96 18.33
CA LEU A 1022 63.17 -10.85 17.31
C LEU A 1022 64.26 -11.60 16.53
N GLY A 1023 64.67 -12.75 17.08
CA GLY A 1023 65.47 -13.78 16.41
C GLY A 1023 64.71 -15.11 16.30
N VAL A 1024 65.33 -16.11 15.66
CA VAL A 1024 64.70 -17.43 15.44
C VAL A 1024 64.42 -18.13 16.77
N ASP A 1025 65.32 -18.03 17.75
CA ASP A 1025 65.22 -18.75 19.02
C ASP A 1025 64.25 -18.09 20.01
N GLU A 1026 64.19 -16.76 20.03
CA GLU A 1026 63.20 -15.97 20.78
C GLU A 1026 61.79 -16.23 20.23
N PHE A 1027 61.67 -16.30 18.90
CA PHE A 1027 60.38 -16.53 18.24
C PHE A 1027 59.87 -17.97 18.39
N VAL A 1028 60.75 -18.97 18.55
CA VAL A 1028 60.35 -20.32 18.98
C VAL A 1028 59.64 -20.27 20.34
N ARG A 1029 60.09 -19.43 21.28
CA ARG A 1029 59.43 -19.26 22.58
C ARG A 1029 58.05 -18.60 22.43
N THR A 1030 57.93 -17.58 21.59
CA THR A 1030 56.62 -16.99 21.25
C THR A 1030 55.65 -18.03 20.67
N LEU A 1031 56.09 -18.89 19.75
CA LEU A 1031 55.27 -19.96 19.17
C LEU A 1031 54.87 -21.01 20.21
N ARG A 1032 55.77 -21.38 21.14
CA ARG A 1032 55.45 -22.26 22.27
C ARG A 1032 54.39 -21.63 23.19
N HIS A 1033 54.52 -20.34 23.47
CA HIS A 1033 53.58 -19.63 24.32
C HIS A 1033 52.19 -19.52 23.67
N GLN A 1034 52.15 -19.30 22.35
CA GLN A 1034 50.90 -19.36 21.58
C GLN A 1034 50.25 -20.74 21.70
N ALA A 1035 51.00 -21.83 21.52
CA ALA A 1035 50.48 -23.19 21.64
C ALA A 1035 49.94 -23.48 23.06
N TYR A 1036 50.64 -22.99 24.10
CA TYR A 1036 50.17 -23.06 25.48
C TYR A 1036 48.80 -22.39 25.68
N TYR A 1037 48.62 -21.19 25.14
CA TYR A 1037 47.35 -20.46 25.24
C TYR A 1037 46.22 -21.10 24.43
N ILE A 1038 46.51 -21.64 23.24
CA ILE A 1038 45.54 -22.42 22.45
C ILE A 1038 45.06 -23.64 23.26
N ALA A 1039 45.96 -24.33 23.95
CA ALA A 1039 45.62 -25.53 24.70
C ALA A 1039 44.95 -25.27 26.06
N ARG A 1040 45.19 -24.11 26.70
CA ARG A 1040 44.83 -23.88 28.11
C ARG A 1040 44.05 -22.61 28.41
N GLY A 1041 43.73 -21.77 27.41
CA GLY A 1041 43.08 -20.48 27.60
C GLY A 1041 41.77 -20.53 28.40
N GLU A 1042 40.88 -21.48 28.08
CA GLU A 1042 39.60 -21.65 28.81
C GLU A 1042 39.80 -22.09 30.27
N VAL A 1043 40.80 -22.94 30.52
CA VAL A 1043 41.17 -23.43 31.86
C VAL A 1043 41.74 -22.30 32.71
N LEU A 1044 42.56 -21.42 32.12
CA LEU A 1044 43.13 -20.26 32.80
C LEU A 1044 42.06 -19.25 33.22
N LEU A 1045 41.09 -18.97 32.34
CA LEU A 1045 39.95 -18.10 32.65
C LEU A 1045 39.07 -18.68 33.77
N ALA A 1046 38.80 -19.98 33.73
CA ALA A 1046 38.01 -20.66 34.77
C ALA A 1046 38.73 -20.67 36.13
N LYS A 1047 40.06 -20.80 36.15
CA LYS A 1047 40.86 -20.92 37.37
C LYS A 1047 41.08 -19.59 38.09
N HIS A 1048 41.39 -18.52 37.36
CA HIS A 1048 41.82 -17.26 37.96
C HIS A 1048 40.73 -16.20 38.05
N GLY A 1049 39.57 -16.45 37.44
CA GLY A 1049 38.49 -15.49 37.37
C GLY A 1049 38.78 -14.38 36.36
N ARG A 1050 37.72 -13.63 36.04
CA ARG A 1050 37.72 -12.74 34.88
C ARG A 1050 38.58 -11.50 35.05
N GLU A 1051 38.51 -10.83 36.19
CA GLU A 1051 39.29 -9.62 36.47
C GLU A 1051 40.78 -9.91 36.34
N TYR A 1052 41.23 -11.02 36.93
CA TYR A 1052 42.61 -11.46 36.84
C TYR A 1052 43.01 -11.81 35.39
N PHE A 1053 42.14 -12.51 34.67
CA PHE A 1053 42.41 -12.90 33.29
C PHE A 1053 42.51 -11.68 32.37
N ASP A 1054 41.59 -10.73 32.48
CA ASP A 1054 41.55 -9.52 31.66
C ASP A 1054 42.71 -8.55 31.99
N GLU A 1055 43.16 -8.50 33.25
CA GLU A 1055 44.27 -7.63 33.69
C GLU A 1055 45.66 -8.19 33.36
N TYR A 1056 45.86 -9.51 33.46
CA TYR A 1056 47.20 -10.12 33.45
C TYR A 1056 47.46 -11.15 32.34
N ILE A 1057 46.42 -11.79 31.79
CA ILE A 1057 46.60 -12.91 30.84
C ILE A 1057 46.20 -12.48 29.42
N ALA A 1058 45.07 -11.79 29.28
CA ALA A 1058 44.57 -11.34 27.98
C ALA A 1058 45.52 -10.37 27.25
N PRO A 1059 46.21 -9.42 27.90
CA PRO A 1059 47.16 -8.54 27.22
C PRO A 1059 48.34 -9.30 26.62
N ASP A 1060 48.93 -10.22 27.39
CA ASP A 1060 50.05 -11.08 26.96
C ASP A 1060 49.65 -12.05 25.82
N MET A 1061 48.44 -12.61 25.89
CA MET A 1061 47.87 -13.38 24.79
C MET A 1061 47.77 -12.55 23.50
N ARG A 1062 47.28 -11.31 23.58
CA ARG A 1062 47.14 -10.45 22.39
C ARG A 1062 48.50 -10.16 21.76
N PHE A 1063 49.49 -9.83 22.59
CA PHE A 1063 50.87 -9.63 22.14
C PHE A 1063 51.41 -10.87 21.44
N THR A 1064 51.35 -12.04 22.10
CA THR A 1064 51.86 -13.31 21.57
C THR A 1064 51.23 -13.68 20.22
N PHE A 1065 49.89 -13.68 20.12
CA PHE A 1065 49.22 -14.04 18.88
C PHE A 1065 49.40 -12.99 17.77
N GLY A 1066 49.46 -11.71 18.13
CA GLY A 1066 49.73 -10.62 17.20
C GLY A 1066 51.12 -10.72 16.60
N LEU A 1067 52.14 -10.93 17.45
CA LEU A 1067 53.53 -11.08 17.04
C LEU A 1067 53.73 -12.28 16.11
N VAL A 1068 53.12 -13.43 16.44
CA VAL A 1068 53.19 -14.62 15.58
C VAL A 1068 52.61 -14.35 14.20
N LYS A 1069 51.43 -13.73 14.14
CA LYS A 1069 50.76 -13.44 12.88
C LYS A 1069 51.54 -12.45 12.03
N TYR A 1070 52.14 -11.44 12.67
CA TYR A 1070 52.97 -10.46 11.99
C TYR A 1070 54.20 -11.12 11.36
N VAL A 1071 54.99 -11.89 12.13
CA VAL A 1071 56.21 -12.54 11.62
C VAL A 1071 55.88 -13.59 10.55
N GLU A 1072 54.77 -14.31 10.66
CA GLU A 1072 54.28 -15.21 9.60
C GLU A 1072 54.12 -14.48 8.26
N LEU A 1073 53.62 -13.25 8.29
CA LEU A 1073 53.34 -12.44 7.10
C LEU A 1073 54.56 -11.66 6.60
N SER A 1074 55.33 -11.05 7.51
CA SER A 1074 56.41 -10.11 7.20
C SER A 1074 57.78 -10.79 7.06
N ASN A 1075 58.01 -11.92 7.74
CA ASN A 1075 59.24 -12.70 7.64
C ASN A 1075 58.94 -14.23 7.62
N PRO A 1076 58.32 -14.73 6.53
CA PRO A 1076 57.88 -16.12 6.42
C PRO A 1076 59.03 -17.14 6.45
N LEU A 1077 60.27 -16.73 6.19
CA LEU A 1077 61.45 -17.59 6.31
C LEU A 1077 61.78 -17.86 7.78
N MET A 1078 61.88 -16.81 8.60
CA MET A 1078 62.09 -16.94 10.05
C MET A 1078 60.94 -17.69 10.72
N PHE A 1079 59.70 -17.44 10.29
CA PHE A 1079 58.53 -18.19 10.77
C PHE A 1079 58.64 -19.69 10.46
N LYS A 1080 59.02 -20.06 9.22
CA LYS A 1080 59.20 -21.46 8.83
C LYS A 1080 60.35 -22.12 9.60
N ASP A 1081 61.47 -21.43 9.78
CA ASP A 1081 62.62 -21.96 10.52
C ASP A 1081 62.29 -22.16 12.00
N ALA A 1082 61.67 -21.18 12.66
CA ALA A 1082 61.24 -21.30 14.05
C ALA A 1082 60.16 -22.37 14.24
N LYS A 1083 59.19 -22.46 13.33
CA LYS A 1083 58.16 -23.50 13.37
C LYS A 1083 58.75 -24.90 13.16
N GLY A 1084 59.69 -25.03 12.22
CA GLY A 1084 60.43 -26.28 12.00
C GLY A 1084 61.27 -26.69 13.21
N ARG A 1085 61.90 -25.75 13.93
CA ARG A 1085 62.60 -26.04 15.19
C ARG A 1085 61.63 -26.49 16.29
N LEU A 1086 60.50 -25.80 16.44
CA LEU A 1086 59.47 -26.17 17.42
C LEU A 1086 58.91 -27.58 17.19
N GLU A 1087 58.66 -27.96 15.93
CA GLU A 1087 58.17 -29.29 15.54
C GLU A 1087 59.22 -30.40 15.75
N ASN A 1088 60.51 -30.06 15.80
CA ASN A 1088 61.61 -31.00 16.06
C ASN A 1088 61.97 -31.15 17.55
N GLU A 1089 61.43 -30.29 18.43
CA GLU A 1089 61.65 -30.31 19.88
C GLU A 1089 60.46 -30.89 20.68
N GLN A 1090 59.36 -31.26 20.01
CA GLN A 1090 58.23 -32.03 20.56
C GLN A 1090 58.41 -33.53 20.28
#